data_AF-A0A9P2ZXG4-F1
#
_entry.id   AF-A0A9P2ZXG4-F1
#
_cell.length_a   1.000
_cell.length_b   1.000
_cell.length_c   1.000
_cell.angle_alpha   90.00
_cell.angle_beta   90.00
_cell.angle_gamma   90.00
#
_symmetry.space_group_name_H-M   'P 1'
#
loop_
_entity.id
_entity.type
_entity.pdbx_description
1 polymer ?
#
loop_
_entity_poly.entity_id
_entity_poly.type
_entity_poly.pdbx_seq_one_letter_code
_entity_poly.pdbx_strand_id
1 'polypeptide(L)'
;MALSLPFKVPLPRRFIILGLSASILFLFLHTFAPTALPPAFTPNLPHAEPDASYFSPSKWLPPIFNPNVPDRPPEFDEDGQCLFLSPYDALSPLEKRRAEYLELEEVSAGVFRAKPLPMTGDDDPDYDDEFSEASNATRTMPAGMTHPIIGLLKEGEKRWKDKLAGQSTTLDQAAQKYHDKWGRPPPKGFDLWWKFARSHKVLLPDEFDSIMRSFSPFYGLPVSTLQERLTEVEKIEETFTLVVHDGKIELQWNDDYARDVWIASRSRADKQINLMEPFIALLPSFRATFTIHDQPTILLDHARQQELLTAAKQGTVSTHPNENDRFEQNWHAACAPTDPINQDGYEELPATDSFILQHTRAMDICQHPSYLHNHGMLLEEKNAETHPKPHTKLYPIFVPSTTMLNSDIPVTPVGSDGHQDHVGSDPIWSRKSGKLYWRGLATGLNHNKREGKEWRKSHRERLHFLANDRKRLNQELLAPVGVTGEAELARYPLKELGEYYMDVKLSGGHWQCDWDDGTCQEMDDEIDFAGQDSAERSNEFKYVFDTDGNAWSSRFPRLMASNNVVIKASVFPEWNTQSLPEWYAYVPSKMDYSDLYSILAFFRGTPSGKGGHDEVARRIALNSQCWVERTWRREDMQVYMFLLYLEYARLASPDRDTGKMDFAMRGRPAAAAAAAPVTPPVAEPEVGVGAAPVGDITPPGTFEEILDDPAPLPLAAGSVPAPVGGGAAGAMAPGAGVLPPQLEDDLLE
;
A
#
# COMPACT_ATOMS: atom_id res chain seq x y z
N MET A 1 30.01 48.56 -56.29
CA MET A 1 28.55 48.78 -56.24
C MET A 1 28.22 49.48 -54.94
N ALA A 2 27.63 50.66 -55.03
CA ALA A 2 27.14 51.41 -53.87
C ALA A 2 25.84 50.77 -53.36
N LEU A 3 25.77 50.44 -52.08
CA LEU A 3 24.50 50.18 -51.39
C LEU A 3 24.16 51.41 -50.57
N SER A 4 23.33 52.27 -51.15
CA SER A 4 22.64 53.36 -50.48
C SER A 4 21.56 52.76 -49.56
N LEU A 5 21.73 52.88 -48.25
CA LEU A 5 20.65 52.65 -47.28
C LEU A 5 19.64 53.81 -47.39
N PRO A 6 18.33 53.53 -47.54
CA PRO A 6 17.31 54.54 -47.34
C PRO A 6 17.17 54.77 -45.82
N PHE A 7 16.80 55.98 -45.40
CA PHE A 7 16.68 56.41 -43.99
C PHE A 7 17.98 56.88 -43.30
N LYS A 8 18.38 58.12 -43.63
CA LYS A 8 19.12 58.99 -42.70
C LYS A 8 18.13 59.56 -41.65
N VAL A 9 17.80 58.77 -40.64
CA VAL A 9 17.21 59.28 -39.40
C VAL A 9 18.27 59.13 -38.32
N PRO A 10 18.69 60.19 -37.62
CA PRO A 10 19.63 60.07 -36.52
C PRO A 10 18.92 59.36 -35.36
N LEU A 11 19.03 58.03 -35.30
CA LEU A 11 18.55 57.24 -34.18
C LEU A 11 19.32 57.68 -32.92
N PRO A 12 18.64 58.25 -31.91
CA PRO A 12 19.28 58.66 -30.68
C PRO A 12 20.06 57.49 -30.06
N ARG A 13 21.26 57.72 -29.52
CA ARG A 13 22.13 56.70 -28.89
C ARG A 13 21.38 55.72 -27.97
N ARG A 14 20.36 56.21 -27.25
CA ARG A 14 19.46 55.41 -26.41
C ARG A 14 18.74 54.26 -27.15
N PHE A 15 18.33 54.44 -28.40
CA PHE A 15 17.67 53.41 -29.20
C PHE A 15 18.64 52.36 -29.74
N ILE A 16 19.90 52.76 -30.02
CA ILE A 16 20.96 51.82 -30.39
C ILE A 16 21.34 50.95 -29.18
N ILE A 17 21.43 51.55 -27.99
CA ILE A 17 21.70 50.83 -26.74
C ILE A 17 20.54 49.89 -26.40
N LEU A 18 19.28 50.36 -26.49
CA LEU A 18 18.11 49.50 -26.29
C LEU A 18 18.06 48.34 -27.28
N GLY A 19 18.35 48.59 -28.56
CA GLY A 19 18.40 47.54 -29.59
C GLY A 19 19.50 46.51 -29.34
N LEU A 20 20.70 46.96 -28.93
CA LEU A 20 21.79 46.05 -28.57
C LEU A 20 21.49 45.27 -27.29
N SER A 21 20.96 45.91 -26.25
CA SER A 21 20.56 45.23 -25.01
C SER A 21 19.45 44.20 -25.26
N ALA A 22 18.46 44.53 -26.09
CA ALA A 22 17.41 43.58 -26.48
C ALA A 22 17.98 42.42 -27.32
N SER A 23 18.94 42.69 -28.21
CA SER A 23 19.59 41.65 -29.02
C SER A 23 20.48 40.73 -28.18
N ILE A 24 21.20 41.28 -27.20
CA ILE A 24 22.00 40.51 -26.24
C ILE A 24 21.09 39.65 -25.35
N LEU A 25 19.99 40.22 -24.84
CA LEU A 25 19.01 39.48 -24.06
C LEU A 25 18.36 38.37 -24.88
N PHE A 26 17.98 38.65 -26.14
CA PHE A 26 17.41 37.65 -27.03
C PHE A 26 18.41 36.54 -27.37
N LEU A 27 19.67 36.88 -27.67
CA LEU A 27 20.73 35.89 -27.88
C LEU A 27 20.95 35.05 -26.63
N PHE A 28 21.04 35.68 -25.45
CA PHE A 28 21.20 35.00 -24.17
C PHE A 28 20.04 34.04 -23.91
N LEU A 29 18.80 34.48 -24.09
CA LEU A 29 17.61 33.62 -23.96
C LEU A 29 17.64 32.51 -25.01
N HIS A 30 18.01 32.77 -26.26
CA HIS A 30 18.07 31.73 -27.27
C HIS A 30 19.16 30.68 -26.98
N THR A 31 20.33 31.07 -26.47
CA THR A 31 21.42 30.13 -26.18
C THR A 31 21.28 29.40 -24.84
N PHE A 32 20.71 30.06 -23.82
CA PHE A 32 20.71 29.53 -22.45
C PHE A 32 19.32 29.22 -21.89
N ALA A 33 18.25 29.77 -22.47
CA ALA A 33 16.87 29.59 -22.01
C ALA A 33 15.85 29.60 -23.17
N PRO A 34 16.01 28.77 -24.23
CA PRO A 34 15.27 28.92 -25.47
C PRO A 34 13.76 28.67 -25.33
N THR A 35 13.33 28.02 -24.24
CA THR A 35 11.92 27.80 -23.86
C THR A 35 11.24 29.05 -23.29
N ALA A 36 11.99 30.09 -22.89
CA ALA A 36 11.45 31.37 -22.45
C ALA A 36 11.10 32.32 -23.63
N LEU A 37 11.46 31.95 -24.86
CA LEU A 37 11.10 32.68 -26.06
C LEU A 37 9.73 32.20 -26.60
N PRO A 38 8.86 33.11 -27.07
CA PRO A 38 7.60 32.72 -27.69
C PRO A 38 7.80 31.72 -28.84
N PRO A 39 6.86 30.78 -29.09
CA PRO A 39 6.97 29.75 -30.11
C PRO A 39 7.30 30.26 -31.52
N ALA A 40 6.87 31.50 -31.83
CA ALA A 40 7.17 32.17 -33.08
C ALA A 40 8.67 32.39 -33.34
N PHE A 41 9.51 32.35 -32.30
CA PHE A 41 10.96 32.56 -32.38
C PHE A 41 11.77 31.27 -32.23
N THR A 42 11.15 30.13 -31.91
CA THR A 42 11.81 28.82 -31.71
C THR A 42 10.99 27.64 -32.27
N PRO A 43 10.55 27.67 -33.55
CA PRO A 43 9.54 26.76 -34.09
C PRO A 43 9.94 25.27 -34.19
N ASN A 44 11.21 24.93 -33.94
CA ASN A 44 11.75 23.57 -34.08
C ASN A 44 12.20 22.94 -32.74
N LEU A 45 11.91 23.58 -31.61
CA LEU A 45 12.22 23.04 -30.29
C LEU A 45 10.97 22.39 -29.69
N PRO A 46 11.02 21.13 -29.22
CA PRO A 46 9.94 20.59 -28.43
C PRO A 46 9.81 21.46 -27.17
N HIS A 47 8.67 22.14 -27.01
CA HIS A 47 8.39 22.92 -25.83
C HIS A 47 8.20 21.95 -24.65
N ALA A 48 9.31 21.63 -23.96
CA ALA A 48 9.24 20.99 -22.65
C ALA A 48 8.45 21.93 -21.73
N GLU A 49 7.44 21.38 -21.02
CA GLU A 49 6.77 22.12 -19.96
C GLU A 49 7.83 22.69 -19.01
N PRO A 50 7.73 23.98 -18.61
CA PRO A 50 8.63 24.52 -17.60
C PRO A 50 8.39 23.76 -16.29
N ASP A 51 9.20 22.73 -16.05
CA ASP A 51 9.33 22.06 -14.77
C ASP A 51 9.69 23.11 -13.71
N ALA A 52 9.12 23.07 -12.52
CA ALA A 52 9.48 23.98 -11.42
C ALA A 52 10.97 23.88 -11.04
N SER A 53 11.63 22.76 -11.37
CA SER A 53 13.09 22.66 -11.29
C SER A 53 13.82 23.61 -12.25
N TYR A 54 13.12 24.24 -13.22
CA TYR A 54 13.56 25.33 -14.10
C TYR A 54 13.72 26.69 -13.36
N PHE A 55 13.50 26.72 -12.04
CA PHE A 55 13.95 27.83 -11.18
C PHE A 55 14.91 27.41 -10.05
N SER A 56 15.41 26.16 -10.06
CA SER A 56 16.53 25.75 -9.20
C SER A 56 17.91 26.23 -9.69
N PRO A 57 18.65 27.04 -8.90
CA PRO A 57 20.00 27.53 -9.25
C PRO A 57 20.99 26.45 -9.72
N SER A 58 20.78 25.19 -9.34
CA SER A 58 21.63 24.04 -9.72
C SER A 58 21.55 23.64 -11.19
N LYS A 59 20.54 24.09 -11.96
CA LYS A 59 20.40 23.73 -13.38
C LYS A 59 21.09 24.68 -14.37
N TRP A 60 21.31 25.96 -14.04
CA TRP A 60 21.96 26.96 -14.95
C TRP A 60 23.35 27.40 -14.53
N LEU A 61 23.77 27.15 -13.30
CA LEU A 61 25.14 27.48 -12.89
C LEU A 61 26.09 26.37 -13.34
N PRO A 62 27.17 26.68 -14.09
CA PRO A 62 28.24 25.72 -14.33
C PRO A 62 28.78 25.17 -12.99
N PRO A 63 29.19 23.89 -12.90
CA PRO A 63 29.65 23.26 -11.66
C PRO A 63 30.73 24.06 -10.92
N ILE A 64 31.51 24.84 -11.67
CA ILE A 64 32.62 25.67 -11.19
C ILE A 64 32.13 26.87 -10.34
N PHE A 65 30.88 27.31 -10.51
CA PHE A 65 30.31 28.48 -9.81
C PHE A 65 29.32 28.09 -8.69
N ASN A 66 29.10 26.81 -8.45
CA ASN A 66 28.31 26.33 -7.31
C ASN A 66 29.13 25.36 -6.45
N PRO A 67 30.04 25.88 -5.59
CA PRO A 67 30.92 25.07 -4.75
C PRO A 67 30.19 24.26 -3.66
N ASN A 68 28.86 24.34 -3.58
CA ASN A 68 28.03 23.65 -2.61
C ASN A 68 27.18 22.52 -3.23
N VAL A 69 27.39 22.12 -4.49
CA VAL A 69 26.74 20.91 -5.02
C VAL A 69 27.44 19.70 -4.40
N PRO A 70 26.74 18.85 -3.62
CA PRO A 70 27.32 17.61 -3.15
C PRO A 70 27.78 16.77 -4.34
N ASP A 71 28.95 16.15 -4.27
CA ASP A 71 29.34 15.14 -5.25
C ASP A 71 28.22 14.09 -5.31
N ARG A 72 27.72 13.81 -6.53
CA ARG A 72 26.67 12.82 -6.70
C ARG A 72 27.23 11.45 -6.31
N PRO A 73 26.59 10.70 -5.40
CA PRO A 73 27.03 9.35 -5.09
C PRO A 73 26.92 8.48 -6.35
N PRO A 74 27.82 7.51 -6.54
CA PRO A 74 27.68 6.55 -7.62
C PRO A 74 26.37 5.76 -7.42
N GLU A 75 25.62 5.59 -8.50
CA GLU A 75 24.34 4.86 -8.49
C GLU A 75 24.55 3.33 -8.43
N PHE A 76 25.77 2.88 -8.77
CA PHE A 76 26.18 1.48 -8.82
C PHE A 76 27.53 1.30 -8.13
N ASP A 77 27.78 0.14 -7.54
CA ASP A 77 29.08 -0.24 -7.00
C ASP A 77 30.05 -0.73 -8.10
N GLU A 78 31.26 -1.14 -7.70
CA GLU A 78 32.30 -1.62 -8.61
C GLU A 78 31.90 -2.89 -9.38
N ASP A 79 30.96 -3.68 -8.84
CA ASP A 79 30.43 -4.89 -9.44
C ASP A 79 29.20 -4.63 -10.33
N GLY A 80 28.77 -3.36 -10.43
CA GLY A 80 27.60 -2.95 -11.20
C GLY A 80 26.26 -3.22 -10.50
N GLN A 81 26.28 -3.51 -9.19
CA GLN A 81 25.06 -3.66 -8.40
C GLN A 81 24.55 -2.27 -7.98
N CYS A 82 23.24 -2.07 -8.06
CA CYS A 82 22.60 -0.82 -7.64
C CYS A 82 22.86 -0.50 -6.16
N LEU A 83 23.03 0.78 -5.86
CA LEU A 83 23.23 1.29 -4.51
C LEU A 83 21.97 2.02 -4.02
N PHE A 84 21.57 1.71 -2.79
CA PHE A 84 20.53 2.48 -2.11
C PHE A 84 21.10 3.84 -1.68
N LEU A 85 20.50 4.93 -2.17
CA LEU A 85 20.91 6.30 -1.95
C LEU A 85 20.02 6.96 -0.89
N SER A 86 20.59 7.71 0.06
CA SER A 86 19.77 8.43 1.05
C SER A 86 18.98 9.58 0.40
N PRO A 87 17.64 9.56 0.39
CA PRO A 87 16.84 10.72 -0.01
C PRO A 87 16.96 11.86 1.00
N TYR A 88 17.16 11.55 2.28
CA TYR A 88 17.36 12.53 3.35
C TYR A 88 18.64 13.36 3.14
N ASP A 89 19.71 12.75 2.64
CA ASP A 89 20.96 13.47 2.38
C ASP A 89 20.84 14.53 1.27
N ALA A 90 19.84 14.40 0.39
CA ALA A 90 19.54 15.38 -0.66
C ALA A 90 18.83 16.63 -0.13
N LEU A 91 18.37 16.63 1.13
CA LEU A 91 17.81 17.81 1.77
C LEU A 91 18.88 18.88 2.03
N SER A 92 18.45 20.14 2.12
CA SER A 92 19.29 21.27 2.44
C SER A 92 19.86 21.15 3.87
N PRO A 93 21.00 21.80 4.19
CA PRO A 93 21.50 21.85 5.56
C PRO A 93 20.53 22.48 6.57
N LEU A 94 19.58 23.31 6.13
CA LEU A 94 18.56 23.88 7.01
C LEU A 94 17.43 22.90 7.27
N GLU A 95 17.00 22.16 6.24
CA GLU A 95 16.00 21.11 6.35
C GLU A 95 16.47 19.97 7.25
N LYS A 96 17.73 19.53 7.08
CA LYS A 96 18.31 18.48 7.93
C LYS A 96 18.35 18.90 9.40
N ARG A 97 18.76 20.13 9.68
CA ARG A 97 18.70 20.69 11.05
C ARG A 97 17.27 20.75 11.57
N ARG A 98 16.29 21.13 10.74
CA ARG A 98 14.86 21.13 11.15
C ARG A 98 14.35 19.72 11.45
N ALA A 99 14.73 18.74 10.63
CA ALA A 99 14.35 17.33 10.79
C ALA A 99 15.01 16.64 12.00
N GLU A 100 16.13 17.17 12.52
CA GLU A 100 16.76 16.68 13.75
C GLU A 100 15.86 16.90 14.97
N TYR A 101 15.16 18.03 15.02
CA TYR A 101 14.28 18.42 16.14
C TYR A 101 12.79 18.26 15.85
N LEU A 102 12.44 17.80 14.64
CA LEU A 102 11.06 17.54 14.27
C LEU A 102 10.56 16.28 15.00
N GLU A 103 9.55 16.46 15.84
CA GLU A 103 8.76 15.36 16.39
C GLU A 103 7.53 15.10 15.53
N LEU A 104 7.30 13.83 15.22
CA LEU A 104 6.08 13.37 14.55
C LEU A 104 5.12 12.81 15.60
N GLU A 105 3.86 13.21 15.55
CA GLU A 105 2.78 12.63 16.36
C GLU A 105 1.82 11.82 15.50
N GLU A 106 1.43 10.64 16.01
CA GLU A 106 0.45 9.77 15.38
C GLU A 106 -0.95 10.38 15.59
N VAL A 107 -1.68 10.60 14.50
CA VAL A 107 -3.05 11.16 14.50
C VAL A 107 -4.08 10.04 14.41
N SER A 108 -3.79 9.04 13.59
CA SER A 108 -4.52 7.77 13.45
C SER A 108 -3.52 6.67 13.09
N ALA A 109 -3.93 5.40 13.12
CA ALA A 109 -3.01 4.27 12.99
C ALA A 109 -2.09 4.38 11.76
N GLY A 110 -0.79 4.62 11.99
CA GLY A 110 0.20 4.75 10.91
C GLY A 110 0.22 6.10 10.18
N VAL A 111 -0.65 7.06 10.54
CA VAL A 111 -0.73 8.42 9.97
C VAL A 111 -0.20 9.43 10.97
N PHE A 112 0.75 10.25 10.54
CA PHE A 112 1.52 11.16 11.40
C PHE A 112 1.49 12.59 10.88
N ARG A 113 1.59 13.56 11.78
CA ARG A 113 1.82 14.96 11.45
C ARG A 113 2.99 15.53 12.26
N ALA A 114 3.47 16.70 11.86
CA ALA A 114 4.48 17.43 12.63
C ALA A 114 3.86 18.00 13.91
N LYS A 115 4.49 17.75 15.07
CA LYS A 115 4.12 18.48 16.29
C LYS A 115 4.44 19.97 16.13
N PRO A 116 3.55 20.87 16.56
CA PRO A 116 3.86 22.29 16.64
C PRO A 116 5.11 22.50 17.50
N LEU A 117 6.07 23.29 17.02
CA LEU A 117 7.17 23.74 17.87
C LEU A 117 6.57 24.54 19.05
N PRO A 118 7.05 24.34 20.29
CA PRO A 118 6.58 25.13 21.42
C PRO A 118 6.77 26.61 21.07
N MET A 119 5.66 27.37 21.08
CA MET A 119 5.75 28.81 20.86
C MET A 119 6.69 29.38 21.93
N THR A 120 7.72 30.11 21.52
CA THR A 120 8.52 30.91 22.43
C THR A 120 7.59 31.90 23.12
N GLY A 121 7.20 31.62 24.36
CA GLY A 121 6.20 32.42 25.07
C GLY A 121 5.80 31.83 26.42
N ASP A 122 6.77 31.70 27.32
CA ASP A 122 6.65 32.25 28.68
C ASP A 122 8.08 32.47 29.19
N ASP A 123 8.40 33.74 29.47
CA ASP A 123 9.56 34.11 30.25
C ASP A 123 9.34 33.58 31.68
N ASP A 124 9.66 32.31 31.93
CA ASP A 124 9.89 31.81 33.29
C ASP A 124 11.39 32.01 33.60
N PRO A 125 11.77 32.99 34.44
CA PRO A 125 13.16 33.34 34.68
C PRO A 125 13.87 32.38 35.65
N ASP A 126 13.24 31.28 36.08
CA ASP A 126 13.73 30.44 37.19
C ASP A 126 14.08 28.97 36.81
N TYR A 127 14.20 28.62 35.53
CA TYR A 127 14.68 27.28 35.15
C TYR A 127 16.18 27.28 34.80
N ASP A 128 16.96 26.92 35.82
CA ASP A 128 18.41 26.72 35.79
C ASP A 128 18.87 25.68 34.74
N ASP A 129 19.57 26.16 33.71
CA ASP A 129 20.84 25.71 33.13
C ASP A 129 21.32 24.23 33.26
N GLU A 130 20.51 23.25 32.86
CA GLU A 130 21.05 21.91 32.50
C GLU A 130 20.57 21.36 31.13
N PHE A 131 19.69 22.08 30.40
CA PHE A 131 19.13 21.67 29.09
C PHE A 131 19.31 22.70 27.95
N SER A 132 20.33 23.55 28.01
CA SER A 132 20.37 24.79 27.21
C SER A 132 20.86 24.66 25.75
N GLU A 133 21.46 23.56 25.30
CA GLU A 133 21.86 23.46 23.87
C GLU A 133 20.67 23.17 22.94
N ALA A 134 19.81 22.22 23.30
CA ALA A 134 18.62 21.87 22.50
C ALA A 134 17.55 22.97 22.54
N SER A 135 17.40 23.65 23.68
CA SER A 135 16.51 24.81 23.86
C SER A 135 16.99 26.04 23.09
N ASN A 136 18.30 26.31 23.09
CA ASN A 136 18.85 27.39 22.26
C ASN A 136 18.78 27.06 20.76
N ALA A 137 18.94 25.79 20.35
CA ALA A 137 18.78 25.38 18.96
C ALA A 137 17.35 25.55 18.46
N THR A 138 16.34 25.13 19.24
CA THR A 138 14.92 25.34 18.89
C THR A 138 14.50 26.82 18.91
N ARG A 139 15.07 27.65 19.80
CA ARG A 139 14.88 29.12 19.79
C ARG A 139 15.40 29.82 18.52
N THR A 140 16.35 29.21 17.81
CA THR A 140 16.87 29.75 16.53
C THR A 140 16.09 29.28 15.30
N MET A 141 15.12 28.38 15.47
CA MET A 141 14.29 27.90 14.36
C MET A 141 13.21 28.94 14.05
N PRO A 142 13.04 29.33 12.78
CA PRO A 142 12.01 30.30 12.44
C PRO A 142 10.60 29.73 12.69
N ALA A 143 9.75 30.58 13.27
CA ALA A 143 8.41 30.25 13.72
C ALA A 143 7.50 29.91 12.51
N GLY A 144 6.76 28.81 12.60
CA GLY A 144 5.87 28.35 11.53
C GLY A 144 5.68 26.83 11.52
N MET A 145 4.77 26.33 10.67
CA MET A 145 4.60 24.88 10.50
C MET A 145 5.85 24.28 9.85
N THR A 146 6.21 23.07 10.28
CA THR A 146 7.29 22.29 9.68
C THR A 146 6.69 21.25 8.75
N HIS A 147 7.24 21.10 7.55
CA HIS A 147 6.75 20.08 6.61
C HIS A 147 7.07 18.66 7.12
N PRO A 148 6.08 17.79 7.42
CA PRO A 148 6.36 16.48 8.03
C PRO A 148 7.24 15.56 7.19
N ILE A 149 7.16 15.65 5.86
CA ILE A 149 7.95 14.83 4.93
C ILE A 149 9.46 14.84 5.24
N ILE A 150 10.05 15.95 5.70
CA ILE A 150 11.50 15.95 6.03
C ILE A 150 11.84 14.97 7.17
N GLY A 151 10.92 14.77 8.12
CA GLY A 151 11.03 13.76 9.18
C GLY A 151 10.71 12.36 8.68
N LEU A 152 9.72 12.23 7.80
CA LEU A 152 9.35 10.93 7.20
C LEU A 152 10.51 10.34 6.37
N LEU A 153 11.27 11.17 5.65
CA LEU A 153 12.47 10.74 4.92
C LEU A 153 13.55 10.20 5.85
N LYS A 154 13.76 10.86 7.00
CA LYS A 154 14.71 10.43 8.03
C LYS A 154 14.29 9.09 8.66
N GLU A 155 13.02 8.98 9.05
CA GLU A 155 12.48 7.76 9.65
C GLU A 155 12.43 6.60 8.66
N GLY A 156 12.07 6.85 7.41
CA GLY A 156 12.08 5.86 6.33
C GLY A 156 13.48 5.29 6.08
N GLU A 157 14.49 6.15 6.01
CA GLU A 157 15.88 5.72 5.89
C GLU A 157 16.34 4.89 7.10
N LYS A 158 16.02 5.35 8.31
CA LYS A 158 16.36 4.62 9.54
C LYS A 158 15.72 3.23 9.54
N ARG A 159 14.42 3.13 9.26
CA ARG A 159 13.69 1.86 9.18
C ARG A 159 14.31 0.90 8.16
N TRP A 160 14.71 1.40 6.99
CA TRP A 160 15.36 0.58 5.97
C TRP A 160 16.73 0.06 6.42
N LYS A 161 17.57 0.93 6.98
CA LYS A 161 18.90 0.57 7.50
C LYS A 161 18.81 -0.46 8.63
N ASP A 162 17.89 -0.24 9.58
CA ASP A 162 17.66 -1.16 10.69
C ASP A 162 17.17 -2.53 10.19
N LYS A 163 16.28 -2.53 9.18
CA LYS A 163 15.80 -3.77 8.54
C LYS A 163 16.94 -4.55 7.90
N LEU A 164 17.80 -3.89 7.12
CA LEU A 164 18.97 -4.54 6.50
C LEU A 164 19.96 -5.07 7.55
N ALA A 165 20.25 -4.29 8.58
CA ALA A 165 21.18 -4.67 9.64
C ALA A 165 20.66 -5.84 10.49
N GLY A 166 19.34 -5.97 10.62
CA GLY A 166 18.69 -7.01 11.42
C GLY A 166 18.53 -8.37 10.73
N GLN A 167 18.96 -8.54 9.47
CA GLN A 167 18.78 -9.80 8.74
C GLN A 167 19.73 -10.90 9.24
N SER A 168 19.20 -12.11 9.34
CA SER A 168 19.95 -13.30 9.72
C SER A 168 21.06 -13.60 8.70
N THR A 169 22.23 -14.01 9.21
CA THR A 169 23.39 -14.38 8.37
C THR A 169 23.72 -15.87 8.44
N THR A 170 23.15 -16.58 9.41
CA THR A 170 23.33 -18.02 9.64
C THR A 170 21.99 -18.72 9.84
N LEU A 171 21.97 -20.03 9.62
CA LEU A 171 20.78 -20.87 9.84
C LEU A 171 20.30 -20.79 11.30
N ASP A 172 21.22 -20.83 12.26
CA ASP A 172 20.93 -20.74 13.69
C ASP A 172 20.22 -19.43 14.05
N GLN A 173 20.72 -18.31 13.51
CA GLN A 173 20.09 -17.00 13.69
C GLN A 173 18.69 -16.96 13.09
N ALA A 174 18.52 -17.45 11.86
CA ALA A 174 17.22 -17.48 11.20
C ALA A 174 16.21 -18.35 11.94
N ALA A 175 16.63 -19.53 12.40
CA ALA A 175 15.79 -20.44 13.16
C ALA A 175 15.42 -19.87 14.54
N GLN A 176 16.37 -19.23 15.22
CA GLN A 176 16.12 -18.57 16.51
C GLN A 176 15.17 -17.38 16.35
N LYS A 177 15.41 -16.51 15.36
CA LYS A 177 14.56 -15.34 15.09
C LYS A 177 13.14 -15.75 14.70
N TYR A 178 13.00 -16.80 13.88
CA TYR A 178 11.71 -17.41 13.60
C TYR A 178 11.01 -17.88 14.89
N HIS A 179 11.72 -18.61 15.75
CA HIS A 179 11.18 -19.11 17.01
C HIS A 179 10.78 -17.98 17.96
N ASP A 180 11.62 -16.96 18.11
CA ASP A 180 11.36 -15.81 18.99
C ASP A 180 10.12 -15.03 18.53
N LYS A 181 9.90 -14.97 17.22
CA LYS A 181 8.75 -14.28 16.63
C LYS A 181 7.44 -15.05 16.76
N TRP A 182 7.48 -16.37 16.53
CA TRP A 182 6.27 -17.19 16.38
C TRP A 182 6.00 -18.14 17.54
N GLY A 183 6.92 -18.25 18.50
CA GLY A 183 6.84 -19.18 19.61
C GLY A 183 6.86 -20.65 19.19
N ARG A 184 7.34 -20.96 17.98
CA ARG A 184 7.35 -22.31 17.40
C ARG A 184 8.65 -22.55 16.64
N PRO A 185 9.18 -23.79 16.60
CA PRO A 185 10.28 -24.13 15.71
C PRO A 185 9.91 -23.88 14.24
N PRO A 186 10.90 -23.61 13.36
CA PRO A 186 10.68 -23.59 11.92
C PRO A 186 10.19 -24.96 11.39
N PRO A 187 9.63 -25.02 10.17
CA PRO A 187 9.09 -26.25 9.62
C PRO A 187 10.22 -27.17 9.14
N LYS A 188 10.00 -28.49 9.15
CA LYS A 188 10.94 -29.46 8.59
C LYS A 188 11.29 -29.09 7.14
N GLY A 189 12.59 -29.04 6.83
CA GLY A 189 13.10 -28.55 5.55
C GLY A 189 13.59 -27.10 5.58
N PHE A 190 13.50 -26.42 6.74
CA PHE A 190 13.99 -25.05 6.90
C PHE A 190 15.48 -24.87 6.58
N ASP A 191 16.32 -25.89 6.82
CA ASP A 191 17.72 -25.88 6.42
C ASP A 191 17.92 -25.90 4.89
N LEU A 192 17.06 -26.63 4.18
CA LEU A 192 17.02 -26.65 2.71
C LEU A 192 16.54 -25.32 2.16
N TRP A 193 15.47 -24.76 2.74
CA TRP A 193 14.98 -23.42 2.41
C TRP A 193 16.05 -22.36 2.64
N TRP A 194 16.71 -22.38 3.81
CA TRP A 194 17.79 -21.43 4.12
C TRP A 194 18.92 -21.53 3.11
N LYS A 195 19.36 -22.74 2.78
CA LYS A 195 20.37 -22.97 1.74
C LYS A 195 19.92 -22.41 0.39
N PHE A 196 18.66 -22.61 0.02
CA PHE A 196 18.06 -22.09 -1.21
C PHE A 196 18.09 -20.56 -1.23
N ALA A 197 17.61 -19.90 -0.17
CA ALA A 197 17.63 -18.44 -0.02
C ALA A 197 19.04 -17.85 -0.12
N ARG A 198 20.01 -18.48 0.57
CA ARG A 198 21.42 -18.04 0.54
C ARG A 198 22.05 -18.22 -0.84
N SER A 199 21.75 -19.31 -1.54
CA SER A 199 22.30 -19.55 -2.88
C SER A 199 21.80 -18.54 -3.93
N HIS A 200 20.59 -18.01 -3.75
CA HIS A 200 20.01 -16.98 -4.61
C HIS A 200 20.24 -15.54 -4.10
N LYS A 201 21.06 -15.37 -3.06
CA LYS A 201 21.43 -14.07 -2.48
C LYS A 201 20.21 -13.22 -2.09
N VAL A 202 19.19 -13.83 -1.49
CA VAL A 202 18.01 -13.10 -0.97
C VAL A 202 18.44 -12.07 0.05
N LEU A 203 18.00 -10.83 -0.12
CA LEU A 203 18.41 -9.70 0.72
C LEU A 203 17.70 -9.71 2.09
N LEU A 204 16.42 -10.06 2.12
CA LEU A 204 15.53 -9.93 3.28
C LEU A 204 14.87 -11.27 3.66
N PRO A 205 15.65 -12.31 4.02
CA PRO A 205 15.10 -13.65 4.25
C PRO A 205 14.17 -13.74 5.48
N ASP A 206 14.20 -12.77 6.40
CA ASP A 206 13.40 -12.80 7.63
C ASP A 206 12.07 -12.03 7.54
N GLU A 207 11.73 -11.44 6.39
CA GLU A 207 10.62 -10.49 6.22
C GLU A 207 9.36 -11.12 5.61
N PHE A 208 9.18 -12.44 5.78
CA PHE A 208 8.06 -13.21 5.22
C PHE A 208 6.93 -13.49 6.23
N ASP A 209 6.57 -12.51 7.06
CA ASP A 209 5.62 -12.77 8.17
C ASP A 209 4.19 -12.98 7.71
N SER A 210 3.85 -12.56 6.49
CA SER A 210 2.52 -12.79 5.91
C SER A 210 2.14 -14.28 5.99
N ILE A 211 3.11 -15.19 5.78
CA ILE A 211 2.95 -16.65 5.89
C ILE A 211 2.42 -17.05 7.27
N MET A 212 3.12 -16.64 8.33
CA MET A 212 2.75 -17.08 9.67
C MET A 212 1.58 -16.28 10.24
N ARG A 213 1.36 -15.05 9.81
CA ARG A 213 0.14 -14.29 10.13
C ARG A 213 -1.10 -14.99 9.58
N SER A 214 -1.08 -15.46 8.32
CA SER A 214 -2.21 -16.19 7.73
C SER A 214 -2.38 -17.59 8.34
N PHE A 215 -1.30 -18.27 8.73
CA PHE A 215 -1.41 -19.62 9.32
C PHE A 215 -1.74 -19.64 10.81
N SER A 216 -1.50 -18.56 11.55
CA SER A 216 -1.69 -18.54 13.01
C SER A 216 -3.10 -18.94 13.46
N PRO A 217 -4.20 -18.46 12.86
CA PRO A 217 -5.55 -18.89 13.24
C PRO A 217 -5.79 -20.40 13.10
N PHE A 218 -5.19 -21.05 12.09
CA PHE A 218 -5.39 -22.48 11.83
C PHE A 218 -4.75 -23.39 12.89
N TYR A 219 -3.67 -22.94 13.55
CA TYR A 219 -3.08 -23.65 14.68
C TYR A 219 -4.00 -23.66 15.92
N GLY A 220 -4.98 -22.75 15.97
CA GLY A 220 -6.03 -22.75 17.00
C GLY A 220 -7.14 -23.77 16.74
N LEU A 221 -7.20 -24.41 15.58
CA LEU A 221 -8.20 -25.45 15.28
C LEU A 221 -7.74 -26.83 15.75
N PRO A 222 -8.62 -27.76 16.14
CA PRO A 222 -8.26 -29.17 16.24
C PRO A 222 -7.77 -29.75 14.90
N VAL A 223 -6.81 -30.68 14.94
CA VAL A 223 -6.28 -31.36 13.74
C VAL A 223 -7.42 -31.99 12.92
N SER A 224 -8.34 -32.70 13.57
CA SER A 224 -9.48 -33.35 12.91
C SER A 224 -10.35 -32.35 12.14
N THR A 225 -10.62 -31.20 12.75
CA THR A 225 -11.40 -30.12 12.12
C THR A 225 -10.68 -29.55 10.91
N LEU A 226 -9.37 -29.34 10.98
CA LEU A 226 -8.62 -28.87 9.81
C LEU A 226 -8.65 -29.92 8.67
N GLN A 227 -8.55 -31.21 8.98
CA GLN A 227 -8.66 -32.27 7.96
C GLN A 227 -10.03 -32.29 7.27
N GLU A 228 -11.11 -32.07 8.03
CA GLU A 228 -12.45 -31.90 7.46
C GLU A 228 -12.49 -30.69 6.51
N ARG A 229 -11.93 -29.55 6.91
CA ARG A 229 -11.90 -28.34 6.08
C ARG A 229 -11.04 -28.46 4.83
N LEU A 230 -9.93 -29.19 4.89
CA LEU A 230 -9.12 -29.52 3.71
C LEU A 230 -9.90 -30.36 2.70
N THR A 231 -10.88 -31.15 3.15
CA THR A 231 -11.76 -31.91 2.25
C THR A 231 -12.95 -31.07 1.74
N GLU A 232 -13.44 -30.14 2.55
CA GLU A 232 -14.54 -29.23 2.17
C GLU A 232 -14.10 -28.19 1.14
N VAL A 233 -12.90 -27.60 1.31
CA VAL A 233 -12.40 -26.52 0.45
C VAL A 233 -12.26 -26.96 -1.01
N GLU A 234 -11.98 -28.23 -1.27
CA GLU A 234 -11.92 -28.81 -2.63
C GLU A 234 -13.28 -28.89 -3.35
N LYS A 235 -14.38 -28.55 -2.66
CA LYS A 235 -15.73 -28.52 -3.21
C LYS A 235 -16.24 -27.10 -3.45
N ILE A 236 -15.47 -26.09 -3.08
CA ILE A 236 -15.85 -24.69 -3.28
C ILE A 236 -15.71 -24.39 -4.78
N GLU A 237 -16.78 -23.90 -5.38
CA GLU A 237 -16.79 -23.47 -6.78
C GLU A 237 -15.85 -22.28 -6.99
N GLU A 238 -15.41 -22.06 -8.23
CA GLU A 238 -14.50 -20.99 -8.63
C GLU A 238 -13.12 -21.12 -8.00
N THR A 239 -12.69 -22.37 -7.79
CA THR A 239 -11.37 -22.71 -7.23
C THR A 239 -10.69 -23.85 -7.99
N PHE A 240 -9.37 -23.97 -7.80
CA PHE A 240 -8.59 -25.12 -8.29
C PHE A 240 -7.65 -25.62 -7.19
N THR A 241 -7.31 -26.90 -7.23
CA THR A 241 -6.45 -27.55 -6.23
C THR A 241 -5.17 -28.05 -6.88
N LEU A 242 -4.02 -27.67 -6.30
CA LEU A 242 -2.72 -28.23 -6.61
C LEU A 242 -2.41 -29.38 -5.65
N VAL A 243 -2.28 -30.58 -6.21
CA VAL A 243 -1.97 -31.80 -5.46
C VAL A 243 -0.48 -32.09 -5.60
N VAL A 244 0.26 -31.85 -4.52
CA VAL A 244 1.71 -32.06 -4.45
C VAL A 244 1.99 -33.41 -3.81
N HIS A 245 2.71 -34.28 -4.51
CA HIS A 245 3.14 -35.58 -3.99
C HIS A 245 4.35 -36.10 -4.76
N ASP A 246 5.29 -36.76 -4.07
CA ASP A 246 6.45 -37.42 -4.67
C ASP A 246 7.25 -36.56 -5.67
N GLY A 247 7.39 -35.26 -5.37
CA GLY A 247 8.09 -34.29 -6.23
C GLY A 247 7.34 -33.95 -7.52
N LYS A 248 6.04 -34.19 -7.58
CA LYS A 248 5.15 -33.91 -8.71
C LYS A 248 3.97 -33.05 -8.27
N ILE A 249 3.33 -32.42 -9.25
CA ILE A 249 2.13 -31.58 -9.06
C ILE A 249 1.06 -32.03 -10.05
N GLU A 250 -0.15 -32.23 -9.55
CA GLU A 250 -1.35 -32.45 -10.36
C GLU A 250 -2.32 -31.27 -10.15
N LEU A 251 -2.87 -30.75 -11.25
CA LEU A 251 -3.87 -29.69 -11.22
C LEU A 251 -5.28 -30.30 -11.29
N GLN A 252 -6.09 -30.02 -10.29
CA GLN A 252 -7.50 -30.41 -10.21
C GLN A 252 -8.38 -29.17 -10.26
N TRP A 253 -9.38 -29.18 -11.15
CA TRP A 253 -10.41 -28.13 -11.21
C TRP A 253 -11.61 -28.54 -10.37
N ASN A 254 -12.16 -27.61 -9.59
CA ASN A 254 -13.27 -27.92 -8.69
C ASN A 254 -14.64 -27.71 -9.38
N ASP A 255 -14.66 -26.99 -10.50
CA ASP A 255 -15.84 -26.78 -11.35
C ASP A 255 -15.46 -26.48 -12.82
N ASP A 256 -16.45 -26.53 -13.71
CA ASP A 256 -16.27 -26.29 -15.15
C ASP A 256 -16.09 -24.80 -15.49
N TYR A 257 -16.62 -23.87 -14.67
CA TYR A 257 -16.48 -22.43 -14.90
C TYR A 257 -15.03 -21.98 -14.69
N ALA A 258 -14.39 -22.40 -13.59
CA ALA A 258 -12.97 -22.17 -13.34
C ALA A 258 -12.08 -22.78 -14.43
N ARG A 259 -12.45 -23.96 -14.96
CA ARG A 259 -11.67 -24.67 -15.98
C ARG A 259 -11.78 -24.03 -17.37
N ASP A 260 -13.00 -23.76 -17.82
CA ASP A 260 -13.31 -23.52 -19.23
C ASP A 260 -13.79 -22.09 -19.54
N VAL A 261 -14.27 -21.34 -18.54
CA VAL A 261 -14.89 -20.03 -18.76
C VAL A 261 -13.96 -18.89 -18.36
N TRP A 262 -13.35 -18.96 -17.18
CA TRP A 262 -12.46 -17.90 -16.72
C TRP A 262 -11.05 -18.06 -17.30
N ILE A 263 -10.73 -17.26 -18.32
CA ILE A 263 -9.52 -17.42 -19.14
C ILE A 263 -8.21 -17.31 -18.33
N ALA A 264 -8.21 -16.49 -17.27
CA ALA A 264 -7.03 -16.28 -16.43
C ALA A 264 -6.73 -17.48 -15.50
N SER A 265 -7.70 -18.37 -15.24
CA SER A 265 -7.55 -19.47 -14.28
C SER A 265 -6.38 -20.38 -14.62
N ARG A 266 -6.28 -20.81 -15.88
CA ARG A 266 -5.23 -21.74 -16.32
C ARG A 266 -3.85 -21.09 -16.18
N SER A 267 -3.74 -19.83 -16.60
CA SER A 267 -2.52 -19.04 -16.49
C SER A 267 -2.07 -18.90 -15.03
N ARG A 268 -2.99 -18.59 -14.11
CA ARG A 268 -2.71 -18.53 -12.66
C ARG A 268 -2.18 -19.85 -12.13
N ALA A 269 -2.85 -20.96 -12.43
CA ALA A 269 -2.42 -22.28 -11.99
C ALA A 269 -1.03 -22.66 -12.53
N ASP A 270 -0.79 -22.50 -13.83
CA ASP A 270 0.48 -22.84 -14.46
C ASP A 270 1.64 -22.00 -13.92
N LYS A 271 1.43 -20.70 -13.66
CA LYS A 271 2.48 -19.85 -13.10
C LYS A 271 2.85 -20.24 -11.66
N GLN A 272 1.88 -20.64 -10.83
CA GLN A 272 2.16 -21.17 -9.48
C GLN A 272 2.93 -22.49 -9.55
N ILE A 273 2.56 -23.39 -10.48
CA ILE A 273 3.30 -24.63 -10.75
C ILE A 273 4.75 -24.32 -11.14
N ASN A 274 4.96 -23.37 -12.03
CA ASN A 274 6.29 -22.97 -12.52
C ASN A 274 7.16 -22.31 -11.44
N LEU A 275 6.57 -21.70 -10.40
CA LEU A 275 7.34 -21.22 -9.25
C LEU A 275 7.90 -22.37 -8.41
N MET A 276 7.18 -23.48 -8.30
CA MET A 276 7.59 -24.63 -7.49
C MET A 276 8.67 -25.50 -8.15
N GLU A 277 8.84 -25.45 -9.46
CA GLU A 277 9.75 -26.34 -10.22
C GLU A 277 11.14 -26.53 -9.57
N PRO A 278 11.86 -25.49 -9.09
CA PRO A 278 13.21 -25.68 -8.55
C PRO A 278 13.29 -26.40 -7.20
N PHE A 279 12.18 -26.45 -6.44
CA PHE A 279 12.17 -26.96 -5.07
C PHE A 279 11.07 -27.99 -4.81
N ILE A 280 10.25 -28.35 -5.80
CA ILE A 280 9.13 -29.29 -5.66
C ILE A 280 9.55 -30.65 -5.09
N ALA A 281 10.73 -31.15 -5.49
CA ALA A 281 11.28 -32.41 -5.00
C ALA A 281 11.68 -32.38 -3.52
N LEU A 282 11.74 -31.20 -2.91
CA LEU A 282 12.07 -30.98 -1.50
C LEU A 282 10.82 -30.80 -0.63
N LEU A 283 9.65 -30.64 -1.25
CA LEU A 283 8.39 -30.43 -0.54
C LEU A 283 7.80 -31.77 -0.05
N PRO A 284 7.22 -31.81 1.16
CA PRO A 284 6.32 -32.89 1.56
C PRO A 284 5.02 -32.86 0.73
N SER A 285 4.24 -33.94 0.80
CA SER A 285 2.95 -34.00 0.12
C SER A 285 1.89 -33.11 0.79
N PHE A 286 1.09 -32.40 -0.01
CA PHE A 286 -0.05 -31.61 0.43
C PHE A 286 -1.04 -31.35 -0.72
N ARG A 287 -2.21 -30.80 -0.40
CA ARG A 287 -3.24 -30.40 -1.36
C ARG A 287 -3.63 -28.97 -1.06
N ALA A 288 -3.36 -28.04 -1.98
CA ALA A 288 -3.55 -26.61 -1.77
C ALA A 288 -4.61 -26.05 -2.73
N THR A 289 -5.67 -25.45 -2.19
CA THR A 289 -6.79 -24.91 -2.98
C THR A 289 -6.67 -23.40 -3.16
N PHE A 290 -6.76 -22.92 -4.39
CA PHE A 290 -6.59 -21.54 -4.80
C PHE A 290 -7.91 -21.00 -5.36
N THR A 291 -8.23 -19.76 -5.02
CA THR A 291 -9.33 -19.04 -5.70
C THR A 291 -8.88 -18.57 -7.08
N ILE A 292 -9.82 -18.51 -8.04
CA ILE A 292 -9.58 -17.87 -9.33
C ILE A 292 -9.75 -16.35 -9.28
N HIS A 293 -10.34 -15.82 -8.20
CA HIS A 293 -10.68 -14.40 -8.03
C HIS A 293 -9.53 -13.57 -7.47
N ASP A 294 -9.62 -12.25 -7.64
CA ASP A 294 -8.65 -11.29 -7.12
C ASP A 294 -8.88 -10.97 -5.64
N GLN A 295 -10.16 -10.87 -5.25
CA GLN A 295 -10.59 -10.47 -3.92
C GLN A 295 -10.46 -11.63 -2.91
N PRO A 296 -10.03 -11.35 -1.67
CA PRO A 296 -10.07 -12.33 -0.58
C PRO A 296 -11.51 -12.63 -0.15
N THR A 297 -11.73 -13.79 0.47
CA THR A 297 -13.07 -14.31 0.72
C THR A 297 -13.36 -14.65 2.18
N ILE A 298 -12.33 -14.94 2.98
CA ILE A 298 -12.51 -15.39 4.36
C ILE A 298 -12.48 -14.17 5.28
N LEU A 299 -13.62 -13.84 5.90
CA LEU A 299 -13.76 -12.77 6.89
C LEU A 299 -14.39 -13.34 8.16
N LEU A 300 -13.59 -13.45 9.22
CA LEU A 300 -14.05 -13.97 10.51
C LEU A 300 -14.53 -12.84 11.42
N ASP A 301 -15.51 -13.12 12.27
CA ASP A 301 -15.86 -12.23 13.37
C ASP A 301 -14.66 -12.06 14.31
N HIS A 302 -14.46 -10.86 14.85
CA HIS A 302 -13.33 -10.50 15.70
C HIS A 302 -13.15 -11.47 16.88
N ALA A 303 -14.24 -11.75 17.60
CA ALA A 303 -14.21 -12.67 18.74
C ALA A 303 -13.74 -14.07 18.33
N ARG A 304 -14.14 -14.53 17.14
CA ARG A 304 -13.74 -15.84 16.62
C ARG A 304 -12.26 -15.86 16.24
N GLN A 305 -11.80 -14.83 15.52
CA GLN A 305 -10.40 -14.70 15.16
C GLN A 305 -9.50 -14.61 16.40
N GLN A 306 -9.88 -13.82 17.40
CA GLN A 306 -9.14 -13.70 18.66
C GLN A 306 -9.10 -15.01 19.47
N GLU A 307 -10.20 -15.77 19.50
CA GLU A 307 -10.21 -17.10 20.13
C GLU A 307 -9.17 -18.02 19.48
N LEU A 308 -9.15 -18.08 18.14
CA LEU A 308 -8.22 -18.92 17.39
C LEU A 308 -6.76 -18.49 17.58
N LEU A 309 -6.49 -17.19 17.52
CA LEU A 309 -5.15 -16.64 17.74
C LEU A 309 -4.68 -16.89 19.18
N THR A 310 -5.56 -16.74 20.17
CA THR A 310 -5.27 -17.01 21.58
C THR A 310 -4.94 -18.48 21.80
N ALA A 311 -5.77 -19.39 21.26
CA ALA A 311 -5.53 -20.82 21.34
C ALA A 311 -4.18 -21.19 20.69
N ALA A 312 -3.93 -20.69 19.48
CA ALA A 312 -2.67 -20.90 18.76
C ALA A 312 -1.44 -20.39 19.54
N LYS A 313 -1.54 -19.26 20.24
CA LYS A 313 -0.46 -18.69 21.06
C LYS A 313 -0.22 -19.50 22.34
N GLN A 314 -1.28 -20.07 22.92
CA GLN A 314 -1.21 -20.89 24.13
C GLN A 314 -0.84 -22.35 23.84
N GLY A 315 -0.77 -22.76 22.57
CA GLY A 315 -0.57 -24.16 22.19
C GLY A 315 -1.78 -25.03 22.53
N THR A 316 -2.97 -24.44 22.56
CA THR A 316 -4.26 -25.13 22.78
C THR A 316 -5.11 -25.08 21.51
N VAL A 317 -6.25 -25.75 21.53
CA VAL A 317 -7.21 -25.77 20.42
C VAL A 317 -8.54 -25.18 20.87
N SER A 318 -9.28 -24.61 19.93
CA SER A 318 -10.59 -24.01 20.14
C SER A 318 -11.61 -25.05 20.64
N THR A 319 -12.47 -24.60 21.56
CA THR A 319 -13.62 -25.39 22.05
C THR A 319 -14.86 -25.25 21.15
N HIS A 320 -14.81 -24.37 20.14
CA HIS A 320 -15.86 -24.12 19.16
C HIS A 320 -15.34 -24.38 17.72
N PRO A 321 -14.93 -25.61 17.39
CA PRO A 321 -14.27 -25.89 16.10
C PRO A 321 -15.21 -25.88 14.89
N ASN A 322 -16.53 -25.89 15.10
CA ASN A 322 -17.52 -25.99 14.04
C ASN A 322 -18.18 -24.63 13.81
N GLU A 323 -17.59 -23.78 12.96
CA GLU A 323 -18.29 -22.59 12.49
C GLU A 323 -19.34 -22.99 11.45
N ASN A 324 -20.49 -22.31 11.50
CA ASN A 324 -21.41 -22.30 10.37
C ASN A 324 -20.95 -21.21 9.42
N ASP A 325 -20.82 -21.57 8.15
CA ASP A 325 -20.53 -20.59 7.12
C ASP A 325 -21.81 -19.84 6.75
N ARG A 326 -21.83 -18.53 7.01
CA ARG A 326 -23.01 -17.67 6.84
C ARG A 326 -23.03 -16.98 5.48
N PHE A 327 -21.93 -17.04 4.74
CA PHE A 327 -21.76 -16.36 3.45
C PHE A 327 -22.10 -14.87 3.49
N GLU A 328 -21.62 -14.18 4.53
CA GLU A 328 -21.80 -12.74 4.70
C GLU A 328 -20.44 -12.05 4.83
N GLN A 329 -20.39 -10.79 4.38
CA GLN A 329 -19.27 -9.90 4.63
C GLN A 329 -19.71 -8.82 5.61
N ASN A 330 -19.19 -8.87 6.83
CA ASN A 330 -19.49 -7.89 7.87
C ASN A 330 -18.19 -7.30 8.45
N TRP A 331 -17.79 -6.14 7.92
CA TRP A 331 -16.57 -5.45 8.33
C TRP A 331 -16.61 -5.01 9.80
N HIS A 332 -17.76 -4.57 10.31
CA HIS A 332 -17.93 -4.20 11.72
C HIS A 332 -17.71 -5.40 12.66
N ALA A 333 -18.27 -6.56 12.31
CA ALA A 333 -18.14 -7.78 13.10
C ALA A 333 -16.70 -8.33 13.10
N ALA A 334 -15.92 -8.07 12.05
CA ALA A 334 -14.50 -8.46 11.96
C ALA A 334 -13.57 -7.61 12.85
N CYS A 335 -14.04 -6.46 13.32
CA CYS A 335 -13.27 -5.51 14.13
C CYS A 335 -13.62 -5.57 15.62
N ALA A 336 -12.69 -5.11 16.48
CA ALA A 336 -12.93 -5.08 17.91
C ALA A 336 -14.05 -4.09 18.26
N PRO A 337 -14.81 -4.33 19.35
CA PRO A 337 -15.81 -3.37 19.81
C PRO A 337 -15.24 -2.00 20.20
N THR A 338 -13.93 -1.92 20.46
CA THR A 338 -13.20 -0.68 20.81
C THR A 338 -12.57 0.01 19.61
N ASP A 339 -12.56 -0.63 18.43
CA ASP A 339 -11.92 -0.05 17.25
C ASP A 339 -12.73 1.14 16.71
N PRO A 340 -12.08 2.12 16.07
CA PRO A 340 -12.74 3.31 15.51
C PRO A 340 -13.97 3.02 14.65
N ILE A 341 -13.93 1.97 13.83
CA ILE A 341 -15.07 1.52 12.99
C ILE A 341 -16.34 1.18 13.79
N ASN A 342 -16.21 0.82 15.06
CA ASN A 342 -17.30 0.46 15.95
C ASN A 342 -17.58 1.55 17.01
N GLN A 343 -16.90 2.71 16.94
CA GLN A 343 -17.14 3.83 17.83
C GLN A 343 -18.11 4.85 17.21
N ASP A 344 -19.23 5.10 17.88
CA ASP A 344 -20.17 6.15 17.50
C ASP A 344 -19.50 7.53 17.57
N GLY A 345 -19.66 8.33 16.52
CA GLY A 345 -19.15 9.71 16.47
C GLY A 345 -17.65 9.84 16.20
N TYR A 346 -16.94 8.75 15.91
CA TYR A 346 -15.58 8.82 15.38
C TYR A 346 -15.61 9.42 13.96
N GLU A 347 -14.93 10.54 13.77
CA GLU A 347 -14.83 11.20 12.46
C GLU A 347 -13.37 11.27 12.04
N GLU A 348 -13.03 10.49 11.01
CA GLU A 348 -11.74 10.58 10.35
C GLU A 348 -11.75 11.78 9.40
N LEU A 349 -11.21 12.91 9.86
CA LEU A 349 -11.19 14.14 9.08
C LEU A 349 -10.02 14.14 8.08
N PRO A 350 -10.26 14.47 6.80
CA PRO A 350 -9.21 14.73 5.84
C PRO A 350 -8.26 15.81 6.36
N ALA A 351 -6.97 15.49 6.46
CA ALA A 351 -5.96 16.38 7.00
C ALA A 351 -4.80 16.54 6.00
N THR A 352 -4.62 17.73 5.46
CA THR A 352 -3.63 18.02 4.40
C THR A 352 -2.19 18.09 4.94
N ASP A 353 -2.05 18.15 6.26
CA ASP A 353 -0.81 18.23 7.03
C ASP A 353 -0.40 16.90 7.70
N SER A 354 -1.14 15.82 7.44
CA SER A 354 -0.83 14.47 7.94
C SER A 354 -0.52 13.51 6.79
N PHE A 355 0.41 12.58 7.04
CA PHE A 355 0.97 11.67 6.04
C PHE A 355 1.19 10.29 6.64
N ILE A 356 1.15 9.25 5.82
CA ILE A 356 1.42 7.88 6.27
C ILE A 356 2.90 7.71 6.60
N LEU A 357 3.25 7.30 7.82
CA LEU A 357 4.60 6.81 8.16
C LEU A 357 4.68 5.27 8.12
N GLN A 358 3.59 4.59 8.49
CA GLN A 358 3.54 3.12 8.58
C GLN A 358 2.36 2.57 7.76
N HIS A 359 2.63 2.20 6.51
CA HIS A 359 1.57 1.90 5.54
C HIS A 359 0.74 0.68 5.91
N THR A 360 1.35 -0.36 6.49
CA THR A 360 0.59 -1.54 6.96
C THR A 360 -0.40 -1.25 8.08
N ARG A 361 -0.16 -0.21 8.90
CA ARG A 361 -1.12 0.24 9.91
C ARG A 361 -2.21 1.10 9.29
N ALA A 362 -1.83 1.94 8.32
CA ALA A 362 -2.79 2.71 7.53
C ALA A 362 -3.71 1.82 6.69
N MET A 363 -3.28 0.61 6.29
CA MET A 363 -4.11 -0.39 5.60
C MET A 363 -5.17 -1.05 6.50
N ASP A 364 -5.16 -0.83 7.81
CA ASP A 364 -6.09 -1.47 8.75
C ASP A 364 -7.48 -0.80 8.71
N ILE A 365 -8.42 -1.48 8.05
CA ILE A 365 -9.80 -1.02 7.87
C ILE A 365 -10.50 -0.76 9.22
N CYS A 366 -10.15 -1.48 10.29
CA CYS A 366 -10.75 -1.27 11.60
C CYS A 366 -10.38 0.09 12.21
N GLN A 367 -9.19 0.61 11.86
CA GLN A 367 -8.66 1.88 12.36
C GLN A 367 -9.04 3.07 11.45
N HIS A 368 -9.49 2.80 10.22
CA HIS A 368 -9.79 3.80 9.20
C HIS A 368 -11.19 3.61 8.61
N PRO A 369 -12.26 3.92 9.38
CA PRO A 369 -13.64 3.69 8.95
C PRO A 369 -14.04 4.48 7.70
N SER A 370 -13.33 5.54 7.35
CA SER A 370 -13.57 6.27 6.10
C SER A 370 -13.47 5.36 4.86
N TYR A 371 -12.74 4.24 4.95
CA TYR A 371 -12.53 3.31 3.83
C TYR A 371 -13.80 2.61 3.39
N LEU A 372 -14.74 2.33 4.32
CA LEU A 372 -16.07 1.79 4.01
C LEU A 372 -16.87 2.67 3.06
N HIS A 373 -16.51 3.95 2.97
CA HIS A 373 -17.20 4.94 2.16
C HIS A 373 -16.39 5.43 0.97
N ASN A 374 -15.15 4.95 0.79
CA ASN A 374 -14.26 5.46 -0.25
C ASN A 374 -13.45 4.42 -1.03
N HIS A 375 -13.58 3.14 -0.70
CA HIS A 375 -12.90 2.06 -1.40
C HIS A 375 -13.91 1.11 -2.06
N GLY A 376 -13.76 0.86 -3.37
CA GLY A 376 -14.68 0.05 -4.18
C GLY A 376 -15.09 -1.28 -3.53
N MET A 377 -14.13 -2.15 -3.16
CA MET A 377 -14.43 -3.45 -2.53
C MET A 377 -15.24 -3.32 -1.22
N LEU A 378 -15.08 -2.22 -0.48
CA LEU A 378 -15.76 -2.01 0.80
C LEU A 378 -17.14 -1.35 0.62
N LEU A 379 -17.37 -0.71 -0.53
CA LEU A 379 -18.68 -0.21 -0.96
C LEU A 379 -19.58 -1.33 -1.49
N GLU A 380 -18.99 -2.46 -1.90
CA GLU A 380 -19.74 -3.62 -2.36
C GLU A 380 -20.36 -4.39 -1.19
N GLU A 381 -21.63 -4.72 -1.31
CA GLU A 381 -22.27 -5.70 -0.44
C GLU A 381 -22.04 -7.11 -1.01
N LYS A 382 -21.43 -8.00 -0.23
CA LYS A 382 -21.21 -9.41 -0.57
C LYS A 382 -22.13 -10.33 0.24
N ASN A 383 -22.72 -11.30 -0.44
CA ASN A 383 -23.65 -12.30 0.11
C ASN A 383 -23.48 -13.67 -0.59
N ALA A 384 -24.36 -14.62 -0.27
CA ALA A 384 -24.31 -15.99 -0.79
C ALA A 384 -24.42 -16.10 -2.33
N GLU A 385 -24.96 -15.08 -2.99
CA GLU A 385 -25.14 -14.97 -4.44
C GLU A 385 -24.02 -14.17 -5.14
N THR A 386 -23.11 -13.56 -4.39
CA THR A 386 -21.97 -12.82 -4.95
C THR A 386 -20.81 -13.73 -5.34
N HIS A 387 -20.02 -13.25 -6.31
CA HIS A 387 -18.84 -13.91 -6.85
C HIS A 387 -17.64 -12.94 -6.74
N PRO A 388 -16.58 -13.27 -5.98
CA PRO A 388 -16.47 -14.45 -5.13
C PRO A 388 -17.45 -14.45 -3.96
N LYS A 389 -17.82 -15.65 -3.52
CA LYS A 389 -18.68 -15.85 -2.35
C LYS A 389 -17.89 -15.55 -1.06
N PRO A 390 -18.38 -14.69 -0.15
CA PRO A 390 -17.73 -14.47 1.13
C PRO A 390 -17.90 -15.69 2.03
N HIS A 391 -16.98 -15.91 2.97
CA HIS A 391 -17.01 -17.02 3.91
C HIS A 391 -16.71 -16.53 5.33
N THR A 392 -17.55 -16.94 6.30
CA THR A 392 -17.33 -16.70 7.74
C THR A 392 -16.70 -17.91 8.44
N LYS A 393 -16.40 -18.95 7.68
CA LYS A 393 -15.71 -20.15 8.13
C LYS A 393 -14.27 -20.13 7.65
N LEU A 394 -13.33 -20.44 8.54
CA LEU A 394 -11.89 -20.38 8.23
C LEU A 394 -11.49 -21.56 7.33
N TYR A 395 -11.40 -21.31 6.03
CA TYR A 395 -10.92 -22.25 5.01
C TYR A 395 -9.47 -21.95 4.58
N PRO A 396 -8.64 -22.97 4.32
CA PRO A 396 -7.28 -22.79 3.83
C PRO A 396 -7.27 -22.51 2.32
N ILE A 397 -7.79 -21.35 1.91
CA ILE A 397 -7.81 -20.88 0.52
C ILE A 397 -6.61 -19.97 0.27
N PHE A 398 -5.89 -20.24 -0.83
CA PHE A 398 -4.80 -19.41 -1.30
C PHE A 398 -5.32 -18.33 -2.26
N VAL A 399 -4.90 -17.09 -2.03
CA VAL A 399 -5.33 -15.91 -2.80
C VAL A 399 -4.11 -15.01 -3.09
N PRO A 400 -4.06 -14.31 -4.22
CA PRO A 400 -2.93 -13.43 -4.50
C PRO A 400 -2.83 -12.19 -3.59
N SER A 401 -3.93 -11.79 -2.95
CA SER A 401 -4.00 -10.58 -2.12
C SER A 401 -5.02 -10.71 -0.99
N THR A 402 -4.74 -10.07 0.14
CA THR A 402 -5.62 -10.04 1.31
C THR A 402 -5.77 -8.61 1.82
N THR A 403 -6.77 -8.36 2.67
CA THR A 403 -6.72 -7.19 3.58
C THR A 403 -5.96 -7.55 4.85
N MET A 404 -5.84 -6.61 5.79
CA MET A 404 -5.35 -6.90 7.15
C MET A 404 -6.31 -7.77 7.98
N LEU A 405 -7.57 -7.93 7.53
CA LEU A 405 -8.63 -8.64 8.26
C LEU A 405 -8.93 -10.04 7.72
N ASN A 406 -8.68 -10.26 6.43
CA ASN A 406 -8.98 -11.53 5.80
C ASN A 406 -8.04 -12.64 6.29
N SER A 407 -8.57 -13.87 6.38
CA SER A 407 -7.82 -15.05 6.83
C SER A 407 -7.42 -16.00 5.71
N ASP A 408 -7.56 -15.58 4.45
CA ASP A 408 -7.00 -16.25 3.29
C ASP A 408 -5.46 -16.29 3.34
N ILE A 409 -4.85 -17.16 2.54
CA ILE A 409 -3.40 -17.40 2.53
C ILE A 409 -2.78 -16.65 1.33
N PRO A 410 -1.97 -15.60 1.56
CA PRO A 410 -1.40 -14.81 0.47
C PRO A 410 -0.35 -15.60 -0.33
N VAL A 411 -0.40 -15.50 -1.65
CA VAL A 411 0.60 -16.06 -2.58
C VAL A 411 1.25 -14.97 -3.42
N THR A 412 2.40 -15.27 -4.01
CA THR A 412 3.07 -14.35 -4.93
C THR A 412 2.30 -14.26 -6.26
N PRO A 413 1.83 -13.07 -6.67
CA PRO A 413 1.27 -12.88 -8.01
C PRO A 413 2.40 -12.85 -9.06
N VAL A 414 2.15 -13.40 -10.24
CA VAL A 414 3.17 -13.63 -11.29
C VAL A 414 2.63 -13.34 -12.69
N GLY A 415 3.50 -12.93 -13.61
CA GLY A 415 3.14 -12.56 -14.98
C GLY A 415 2.16 -11.38 -15.00
N SER A 416 1.10 -11.47 -15.80
CA SER A 416 0.02 -10.45 -15.88
C SER A 416 -0.61 -10.06 -14.54
N ASP A 417 -0.54 -10.92 -13.52
CA ASP A 417 -1.08 -10.65 -12.19
C ASP A 417 -0.07 -9.89 -11.29
N GLY A 418 1.21 -9.77 -11.70
CA GLY A 418 2.26 -9.18 -10.86
C GLY A 418 3.57 -8.91 -11.60
N HIS A 419 4.65 -9.64 -11.25
CA HIS A 419 5.99 -9.34 -11.77
C HIS A 419 6.11 -9.49 -13.28
N GLN A 420 6.63 -8.44 -13.91
CA GLN A 420 7.00 -8.39 -15.32
C GLN A 420 8.51 -8.16 -15.44
N ASP A 421 9.17 -8.95 -16.29
CA ASP A 421 10.64 -8.90 -16.45
C ASP A 421 11.12 -7.67 -17.25
N HIS A 422 10.22 -6.99 -17.97
CA HIS A 422 10.56 -5.92 -18.91
C HIS A 422 9.78 -4.63 -18.63
N VAL A 423 10.50 -3.55 -18.33
CA VAL A 423 9.91 -2.23 -18.04
C VAL A 423 9.65 -1.37 -19.28
N GLY A 424 10.23 -1.73 -20.42
CA GLY A 424 10.13 -0.96 -21.65
C GLY A 424 11.07 0.24 -21.73
N SER A 425 10.75 1.17 -22.64
CA SER A 425 11.53 2.40 -22.80
C SER A 425 11.39 3.26 -21.55
N ASP A 426 12.52 3.52 -20.88
CA ASP A 426 12.56 4.36 -19.68
C ASP A 426 13.50 5.57 -19.89
N PRO A 427 12.96 6.79 -20.08
CA PRO A 427 13.77 7.99 -20.25
C PRO A 427 14.64 8.30 -19.02
N ILE A 428 15.77 8.97 -19.23
CA ILE A 428 16.54 9.52 -18.10
C ILE A 428 15.70 10.55 -17.33
N TRP A 429 15.90 10.62 -16.01
CA TRP A 429 15.15 11.50 -15.08
C TRP A 429 14.88 12.92 -15.61
N SER A 430 15.90 13.56 -16.21
CA SER A 430 15.79 14.95 -16.68
C SER A 430 14.89 15.15 -17.91
N ARG A 431 14.49 14.08 -18.59
CA ARG A 431 13.59 14.11 -19.76
C ARG A 431 12.15 13.78 -19.40
N LYS A 432 11.88 13.35 -18.18
CA LYS A 432 10.54 12.99 -17.71
C LYS A 432 9.70 14.23 -17.37
N SER A 433 8.41 14.15 -17.63
CA SER A 433 7.41 15.15 -17.22
C SER A 433 7.33 15.23 -15.70
N GLY A 434 7.20 16.43 -15.13
CA GLY A 434 7.01 16.59 -13.69
C GLY A 434 5.60 16.26 -13.19
N LYS A 435 4.65 15.87 -14.07
CA LYS A 435 3.26 15.58 -13.66
C LYS A 435 3.16 14.20 -13.03
N LEU A 436 2.19 14.02 -12.16
CA LEU A 436 1.70 12.72 -11.71
C LEU A 436 0.88 12.09 -12.81
N TYR A 437 1.25 10.89 -13.23
CA TYR A 437 0.53 10.15 -14.26
C TYR A 437 -0.24 8.97 -13.68
N TRP A 438 -1.46 8.77 -14.20
CA TRP A 438 -2.23 7.55 -14.00
C TRP A 438 -3.23 7.33 -15.15
N ARG A 439 -3.30 6.09 -15.62
CA ARG A 439 -4.39 5.55 -16.46
C ARG A 439 -4.83 4.23 -15.87
N GLY A 440 -6.11 3.91 -15.98
CA GLY A 440 -6.64 2.64 -15.51
C GLY A 440 -8.11 2.51 -15.84
N LEU A 441 -8.57 1.27 -15.99
CA LEU A 441 -9.99 0.95 -16.09
C LEU A 441 -10.71 1.29 -14.78
N ALA A 442 -12.03 1.48 -14.86
CA ALA A 442 -12.93 1.65 -13.72
C ALA A 442 -13.18 0.32 -12.99
N THR A 443 -12.10 -0.32 -12.52
CA THR A 443 -12.16 -1.54 -11.70
C THR A 443 -12.20 -1.20 -10.22
N GLY A 444 -12.63 -2.13 -9.39
CA GLY A 444 -12.64 -1.97 -7.93
C GLY A 444 -13.99 -2.23 -7.31
N LEU A 445 -15.03 -2.27 -8.14
CA LEU A 445 -16.38 -2.69 -7.79
C LEU A 445 -17.20 -2.98 -9.06
N ASN A 446 -18.27 -3.73 -8.89
CA ASN A 446 -19.37 -3.81 -9.82
C ASN A 446 -20.28 -2.58 -9.63
N HIS A 447 -20.23 -1.68 -10.60
CA HIS A 447 -20.95 -0.41 -10.60
C HIS A 447 -22.45 -0.65 -10.80
N ASN A 448 -23.26 -0.16 -9.86
CA ASN A 448 -24.70 -0.29 -9.88
C ASN A 448 -25.35 0.96 -9.29
N LYS A 449 -26.36 1.52 -9.95
CA LYS A 449 -27.08 2.71 -9.46
C LYS A 449 -28.42 2.39 -8.80
N ARG A 450 -29.02 1.24 -9.11
CA ARG A 450 -30.37 0.84 -8.66
C ARG A 450 -30.45 0.63 -7.15
N GLU A 451 -29.32 0.35 -6.51
CA GLU A 451 -29.23 0.18 -5.05
C GLU A 451 -28.78 1.45 -4.31
N GLY A 452 -28.69 2.60 -4.99
CA GLY A 452 -28.15 3.82 -4.38
C GLY A 452 -26.66 3.70 -4.04
N LYS A 453 -25.95 2.74 -4.65
CA LYS A 453 -24.53 2.53 -4.38
C LYS A 453 -23.73 3.73 -4.88
N GLU A 454 -22.89 4.22 -3.98
CA GLU A 454 -22.07 5.41 -4.14
C GLU A 454 -20.83 5.11 -4.99
N TRP A 455 -21.00 4.53 -6.20
CA TRP A 455 -19.88 4.14 -7.05
C TRP A 455 -18.94 5.32 -7.37
N ARG A 456 -19.48 6.55 -7.39
CA ARG A 456 -18.70 7.80 -7.52
C ARG A 456 -17.71 8.03 -6.38
N LYS A 457 -17.90 7.36 -5.24
CA LYS A 457 -17.00 7.38 -4.09
C LYS A 457 -15.93 6.29 -4.14
N SER A 458 -15.96 5.37 -5.10
CA SER A 458 -14.86 4.42 -5.28
C SER A 458 -13.55 5.16 -5.57
N HIS A 459 -12.45 4.55 -5.18
CA HIS A 459 -11.13 5.17 -5.14
C HIS A 459 -10.66 5.64 -6.53
N ARG A 460 -10.89 4.87 -7.61
CA ARG A 460 -10.47 5.27 -8.96
C ARG A 460 -11.29 6.41 -9.55
N GLU A 461 -12.59 6.42 -9.28
CA GLU A 461 -13.52 7.46 -9.71
C GLU A 461 -13.21 8.76 -8.98
N ARG A 462 -13.00 8.69 -7.66
CA ARG A 462 -12.54 9.82 -6.85
C ARG A 462 -11.22 10.39 -7.36
N LEU A 463 -10.25 9.54 -7.71
CA LEU A 463 -8.98 9.97 -8.27
C LEU A 463 -9.18 10.71 -9.61
N HIS A 464 -10.06 10.18 -10.48
CA HIS A 464 -10.42 10.86 -11.73
C HIS A 464 -11.04 12.24 -11.48
N PHE A 465 -12.02 12.34 -10.57
CA PHE A 465 -12.69 13.60 -10.27
C PHE A 465 -11.79 14.61 -9.55
N LEU A 466 -10.85 14.14 -8.71
CA LEU A 466 -9.85 14.97 -8.04
C LEU A 466 -8.93 15.66 -9.06
N ALA A 467 -8.53 14.95 -10.11
CA ALA A 467 -7.65 15.47 -11.15
C ALA A 467 -8.37 16.32 -12.20
N ASN A 468 -9.65 16.05 -12.47
CA ASN A 468 -10.41 16.63 -13.58
C ASN A 468 -11.61 17.46 -13.10
N ASP A 469 -11.46 18.24 -12.02
CA ASP A 469 -12.57 19.00 -11.43
C ASP A 469 -13.26 19.94 -12.43
N ARG A 470 -14.59 19.79 -12.50
CA ARG A 470 -15.48 20.67 -13.27
C ARG A 470 -16.29 21.63 -12.37
N LYS A 471 -16.30 21.37 -11.06
CA LYS A 471 -17.17 22.04 -10.08
C LYS A 471 -16.56 23.32 -9.51
N ARG A 472 -15.33 23.70 -9.92
CA ARG A 472 -14.59 24.90 -9.49
C ARG A 472 -14.40 24.91 -7.97
N LEU A 473 -14.09 23.75 -7.41
CA LEU A 473 -13.82 23.59 -5.99
C LEU A 473 -12.47 24.19 -5.63
N ASN A 474 -12.27 24.50 -4.35
CA ASN A 474 -10.97 24.89 -3.81
C ASN A 474 -10.42 23.75 -2.96
N GLN A 475 -9.12 23.51 -3.10
CA GLN A 475 -8.39 22.50 -2.34
C GLN A 475 -7.29 23.19 -1.52
N GLU A 476 -7.18 22.79 -0.27
CA GLU A 476 -6.05 23.17 0.58
C GLU A 476 -4.93 22.13 0.43
N LEU A 477 -3.69 22.58 0.49
CA LEU A 477 -2.51 21.71 0.52
C LEU A 477 -1.46 22.32 1.44
N LEU A 478 -0.59 21.47 1.98
CA LEU A 478 0.58 21.90 2.72
C LEU A 478 1.70 22.24 1.73
N ALA A 479 2.01 23.53 1.60
CA ALA A 479 2.97 24.04 0.63
C ALA A 479 4.32 24.30 1.30
N PRO A 480 5.45 23.88 0.70
CA PRO A 480 6.77 24.32 1.17
C PRO A 480 6.97 25.82 0.89
N VAL A 481 7.38 26.58 1.91
CA VAL A 481 7.64 28.03 1.80
C VAL A 481 8.96 28.31 1.07
N GLY A 482 9.92 27.40 1.20
CA GLY A 482 11.25 27.49 0.61
C GLY A 482 12.03 26.20 0.82
N VAL A 483 13.34 26.32 1.04
CA VAL A 483 14.27 25.19 1.29
C VAL A 483 14.74 25.12 2.75
N THR A 484 13.92 25.64 3.67
CA THR A 484 14.16 25.71 5.13
C THR A 484 13.45 24.60 5.90
N GLY A 485 12.62 23.81 5.20
CA GLY A 485 11.70 22.83 5.79
C GLY A 485 10.41 23.44 6.38
N GLU A 486 10.20 24.75 6.22
CA GLU A 486 8.95 25.42 6.60
C GLU A 486 7.84 25.16 5.59
N ALA A 487 6.63 25.08 6.12
CA ALA A 487 5.43 24.90 5.32
C ALA A 487 4.31 25.86 5.75
N GLU A 488 3.37 26.08 4.85
CA GLU A 488 2.15 26.83 5.09
C GLU A 488 0.96 26.12 4.42
N LEU A 489 -0.21 26.22 5.02
CA LEU A 489 -1.45 25.79 4.36
C LEU A 489 -1.82 26.83 3.30
N ALA A 490 -1.93 26.38 2.07
CA ALA A 490 -2.26 27.22 0.93
C ALA A 490 -3.48 26.67 0.20
N ARG A 491 -4.38 27.57 -0.21
CA ARG A 491 -5.64 27.22 -0.88
C ARG A 491 -5.60 27.63 -2.34
N TYR A 492 -5.87 26.67 -3.22
CA TYR A 492 -5.87 26.86 -4.67
C TYR A 492 -7.17 26.33 -5.29
N PRO A 493 -7.58 26.86 -6.46
CA PRO A 493 -8.62 26.22 -7.27
C PRO A 493 -8.18 24.81 -7.67
N LEU A 494 -9.02 23.81 -7.38
CA LEU A 494 -8.72 22.40 -7.63
C LEU A 494 -8.40 22.13 -9.11
N LYS A 495 -9.11 22.81 -10.01
CA LYS A 495 -8.84 22.74 -11.45
C LYS A 495 -7.40 23.15 -11.80
N GLU A 496 -6.88 24.22 -11.20
CA GLU A 496 -5.51 24.69 -11.45
C GLU A 496 -4.46 23.71 -10.90
N LEU A 497 -4.75 23.09 -9.75
CA LEU A 497 -3.90 22.04 -9.20
C LEU A 497 -3.89 20.80 -10.11
N GLY A 498 -5.05 20.36 -10.60
CA GLY A 498 -5.16 19.24 -11.54
C GLY A 498 -4.36 19.50 -12.81
N GLU A 499 -4.54 20.66 -13.46
CA GLU A 499 -3.82 21.02 -14.69
C GLU A 499 -2.29 21.11 -14.50
N TYR A 500 -1.84 21.59 -13.33
CA TYR A 500 -0.42 21.75 -13.03
C TYR A 500 0.25 20.44 -12.60
N TYR A 501 -0.38 19.68 -11.71
CA TYR A 501 0.23 18.51 -11.07
C TYR A 501 -0.10 17.20 -11.75
N MET A 502 -1.23 17.04 -12.43
CA MET A 502 -1.77 15.72 -12.77
C MET A 502 -2.04 15.54 -14.26
N ASP A 503 -1.76 14.33 -14.72
CA ASP A 503 -2.25 13.75 -15.96
C ASP A 503 -2.88 12.39 -15.61
N VAL A 504 -4.06 12.44 -15.00
CA VAL A 504 -4.74 11.30 -14.38
C VAL A 504 -6.15 11.19 -14.95
N LYS A 505 -6.47 10.05 -15.56
CA LYS A 505 -7.80 9.76 -16.09
C LYS A 505 -8.14 8.28 -16.01
N LEU A 506 -9.42 7.96 -15.81
CA LEU A 506 -9.96 6.66 -16.17
C LEU A 506 -9.82 6.46 -17.69
N SER A 507 -9.53 5.25 -18.12
CA SER A 507 -9.29 4.91 -19.53
C SER A 507 -10.15 3.74 -19.98
N GLY A 508 -10.34 3.59 -21.28
CA GLY A 508 -10.99 2.41 -21.88
C GLY A 508 -12.53 2.44 -21.90
N GLY A 509 -13.15 3.51 -21.37
CA GLY A 509 -14.61 3.65 -21.29
C GLY A 509 -15.21 3.07 -20.01
N HIS A 510 -16.54 3.02 -19.93
CA HIS A 510 -17.25 2.36 -18.84
C HIS A 510 -16.81 0.90 -18.71
N TRP A 511 -16.72 0.41 -17.46
CA TRP A 511 -16.26 -0.93 -17.15
C TRP A 511 -16.98 -1.44 -15.91
N GLN A 512 -17.23 -2.77 -15.82
CA GLN A 512 -17.91 -3.40 -14.69
C GLN A 512 -19.22 -2.68 -14.29
N CYS A 513 -20.10 -2.43 -15.25
CA CYS A 513 -21.38 -1.75 -15.06
C CYS A 513 -22.50 -2.44 -15.85
N ASP A 514 -23.75 -2.17 -15.49
CA ASP A 514 -24.92 -2.66 -16.22
C ASP A 514 -25.51 -1.55 -17.13
N TRP A 515 -25.83 -1.94 -18.37
CA TRP A 515 -26.54 -1.07 -19.31
C TRP A 515 -28.04 -1.05 -19.06
N ASP A 516 -28.60 -2.18 -18.63
CA ASP A 516 -30.04 -2.32 -18.38
C ASP A 516 -30.45 -1.45 -17.18
N ASP A 517 -29.57 -1.33 -16.19
CA ASP A 517 -29.75 -0.43 -15.07
C ASP A 517 -29.40 1.04 -15.38
N GLY A 518 -28.71 1.29 -16.49
CA GLY A 518 -28.31 2.62 -16.94
C GLY A 518 -27.12 3.20 -16.19
N THR A 519 -26.32 2.39 -15.49
CA THR A 519 -25.10 2.82 -14.80
C THR A 519 -23.99 3.10 -15.80
N CYS A 520 -23.82 2.26 -16.82
CA CYS A 520 -22.85 2.51 -17.88
C CYS A 520 -23.10 3.85 -18.59
N GLN A 521 -24.37 4.19 -18.84
CA GLN A 521 -24.74 5.48 -19.42
C GLN A 521 -24.35 6.66 -18.51
N GLU A 522 -24.57 6.55 -17.20
CA GLU A 522 -24.15 7.61 -16.26
C GLU A 522 -22.63 7.77 -16.21
N MET A 523 -21.88 6.67 -16.27
CA MET A 523 -20.43 6.72 -16.34
C MET A 523 -19.96 7.44 -17.61
N ASP A 524 -20.51 7.08 -18.77
CA ASP A 524 -20.18 7.72 -20.06
C ASP A 524 -20.55 9.22 -20.08
N ASP A 525 -21.64 9.61 -19.39
CA ASP A 525 -22.06 11.02 -19.33
C ASP A 525 -21.20 11.87 -18.36
N GLU A 526 -20.74 11.28 -17.26
CA GLU A 526 -20.02 12.01 -16.20
C GLU A 526 -18.50 11.99 -16.33
N ILE A 527 -17.93 10.92 -16.89
CA ILE A 527 -16.49 10.66 -16.93
C ILE A 527 -15.94 10.95 -18.33
N ASP A 528 -14.87 11.75 -18.37
CA ASP A 528 -14.11 11.98 -19.60
C ASP A 528 -12.97 10.97 -19.71
N PHE A 529 -13.32 9.79 -20.23
CA PHE A 529 -12.38 8.68 -20.40
C PHE A 529 -11.26 9.04 -21.38
N ALA A 530 -10.03 8.72 -21.00
CA ALA A 530 -8.91 8.69 -21.91
C ALA A 530 -8.93 7.42 -22.79
N GLY A 531 -8.20 7.47 -23.91
CA GLY A 531 -7.79 6.25 -24.59
C GLY A 531 -6.90 5.38 -23.69
N GLN A 532 -6.77 4.10 -24.04
CA GLN A 532 -5.78 3.24 -23.41
C GLN A 532 -4.39 3.64 -23.90
N ASP A 533 -3.47 3.76 -22.95
CA ASP A 533 -2.04 4.02 -23.20
C ASP A 533 -1.27 2.71 -23.02
N SER A 534 -0.09 2.58 -23.65
CA SER A 534 0.78 1.44 -23.38
C SER A 534 1.36 1.50 -21.96
N ALA A 535 1.78 0.34 -21.43
CA ALA A 535 2.40 0.25 -20.11
C ALA A 535 3.61 1.20 -19.95
N GLU A 536 4.40 1.42 -21.01
CA GLU A 536 5.57 2.30 -20.96
C GLU A 536 5.25 3.79 -20.87
N ARG A 537 4.01 4.21 -21.16
CA ARG A 537 3.64 5.63 -21.15
C ARG A 537 3.92 6.28 -19.80
N SER A 538 3.70 5.56 -18.70
CA SER A 538 3.97 6.07 -17.35
C SER A 538 5.46 6.32 -17.11
N ASN A 539 6.35 5.64 -17.84
CA ASN A 539 7.80 5.84 -17.72
C ASN A 539 8.21 7.25 -18.17
N GLU A 540 7.39 7.96 -18.96
CA GLU A 540 7.66 9.34 -19.37
C GLU A 540 7.46 10.39 -18.26
N PHE A 541 6.97 10.00 -17.08
CA PHE A 541 6.62 10.90 -15.98
C PHE A 541 7.52 10.69 -14.77
N LYS A 542 7.79 11.72 -13.98
CA LYS A 542 8.59 11.59 -12.75
C LYS A 542 7.80 10.93 -11.64
N TYR A 543 6.50 11.20 -11.57
CA TYR A 543 5.61 10.67 -10.53
C TYR A 543 4.54 9.80 -11.18
N VAL A 544 4.30 8.63 -10.62
CA VAL A 544 3.24 7.71 -11.06
C VAL A 544 2.41 7.32 -9.86
N PHE A 545 1.09 7.28 -10.04
CA PHE A 545 0.18 6.86 -8.97
C PHE A 545 -0.08 5.36 -9.07
N ASP A 546 -0.11 4.68 -7.93
CA ASP A 546 -0.53 3.30 -7.80
C ASP A 546 -1.71 3.24 -6.83
N THR A 547 -2.81 2.65 -7.27
CA THR A 547 -3.97 2.44 -6.42
C THR A 547 -4.65 1.14 -6.81
N ASP A 548 -5.41 0.60 -5.87
CA ASP A 548 -6.05 -0.69 -5.95
C ASP A 548 -6.97 -0.82 -7.17
N GLY A 549 -7.26 -2.06 -7.56
CA GLY A 549 -8.31 -2.41 -8.52
C GLY A 549 -9.41 -3.17 -7.81
N ASN A 550 -9.84 -4.29 -8.39
CA ASN A 550 -10.70 -5.25 -7.68
C ASN A 550 -10.07 -5.71 -6.36
N ALA A 551 -8.74 -5.85 -6.36
CA ALA A 551 -7.89 -6.08 -5.18
C ALA A 551 -6.57 -5.29 -5.35
N TRP A 552 -5.41 -5.88 -5.05
CA TRP A 552 -4.09 -5.25 -5.25
C TRP A 552 -3.86 -4.79 -6.69
N SER A 553 -2.93 -3.82 -6.85
CA SER A 553 -2.47 -3.38 -8.17
C SER A 553 -1.33 -4.27 -8.68
N SER A 554 -1.60 -5.07 -9.71
CA SER A 554 -0.58 -5.88 -10.41
C SER A 554 0.55 -5.05 -11.04
N ARG A 555 0.30 -3.75 -11.27
CA ARG A 555 1.24 -2.82 -11.92
C ARG A 555 2.36 -2.36 -11.00
N PHE A 556 2.15 -2.44 -9.68
CA PHE A 556 3.04 -1.85 -8.70
C PHE A 556 4.52 -2.26 -8.87
N PRO A 557 4.86 -3.55 -9.08
CA PRO A 557 6.26 -3.95 -9.25
C PRO A 557 6.90 -3.37 -10.51
N ARG A 558 6.15 -3.29 -11.63
CA ARG A 558 6.62 -2.71 -12.89
C ARG A 558 6.88 -1.22 -12.74
N LEU A 559 5.98 -0.50 -12.06
CA LEU A 559 6.12 0.93 -11.79
C LEU A 559 7.35 1.22 -10.90
N MET A 560 7.60 0.38 -9.90
CA MET A 560 8.77 0.48 -9.03
C MET A 560 10.08 0.17 -9.78
N ALA A 561 10.03 -0.68 -10.82
CA ALA A 561 11.17 -1.03 -11.64
C ALA A 561 11.58 0.07 -12.64
N SER A 562 10.68 1.00 -12.95
CA SER A 562 10.96 2.19 -13.76
C SER A 562 11.49 3.35 -12.91
N ASN A 563 12.19 4.29 -13.54
CA ASN A 563 12.77 5.49 -12.92
C ASN A 563 11.68 6.53 -12.59
N ASN A 564 10.68 6.13 -11.80
CA ASN A 564 9.56 6.93 -11.33
C ASN A 564 9.55 6.96 -9.80
N VAL A 565 9.03 8.05 -9.23
CA VAL A 565 8.55 8.04 -7.85
C VAL A 565 7.14 7.47 -7.87
N VAL A 566 7.00 6.25 -7.33
CA VAL A 566 5.70 5.59 -7.17
C VAL A 566 5.03 6.12 -5.90
N ILE A 567 3.86 6.73 -6.07
CA ILE A 567 2.99 7.16 -4.97
C ILE A 567 1.87 6.14 -4.85
N LYS A 568 1.78 5.41 -3.73
CA LYS A 568 0.86 4.28 -3.56
C LYS A 568 -0.20 4.56 -2.50
N ALA A 569 -1.48 4.34 -2.85
CA ALA A 569 -2.61 4.31 -1.91
C ALA A 569 -3.31 2.95 -2.01
N SER A 570 -3.28 2.17 -0.93
CA SER A 570 -3.80 0.80 -0.93
C SER A 570 -4.36 0.35 0.43
N VAL A 571 -5.36 -0.54 0.41
CA VAL A 571 -5.83 -1.29 1.59
C VAL A 571 -5.39 -2.77 1.57
N PHE A 572 -4.65 -3.18 0.54
CA PHE A 572 -4.22 -4.57 0.35
C PHE A 572 -2.74 -4.74 0.68
N PRO A 573 -2.40 -5.33 1.84
CA PRO A 573 -1.08 -5.94 1.99
C PRO A 573 -0.88 -7.07 0.98
N GLU A 574 0.25 -7.01 0.28
CA GLU A 574 0.79 -8.03 -0.60
C GLU A 574 1.75 -8.96 0.17
N TRP A 575 2.13 -10.07 -0.45
CA TRP A 575 3.01 -11.11 0.12
C TRP A 575 4.29 -10.55 0.76
N ASN A 576 4.82 -9.43 0.25
CA ASN A 576 6.06 -8.81 0.69
C ASN A 576 5.92 -7.37 1.22
N THR A 577 4.72 -6.89 1.55
CA THR A 577 4.50 -5.51 2.00
C THR A 577 5.41 -5.10 3.17
N GLN A 578 5.82 -6.04 4.02
CA GLN A 578 6.72 -5.75 5.15
C GLN A 578 8.15 -5.40 4.74
N SER A 579 8.55 -5.78 3.53
CA SER A 579 9.85 -5.47 2.95
C SER A 579 9.86 -4.14 2.19
N LEU A 580 8.69 -3.53 1.97
CA LEU A 580 8.57 -2.25 1.27
C LEU A 580 9.18 -1.12 2.10
N PRO A 581 10.01 -0.25 1.50
CA PRO A 581 10.69 0.80 2.25
C PRO A 581 10.00 2.17 2.05
N GLU A 582 9.06 2.49 2.93
CA GLU A 582 8.27 3.73 2.89
C GLU A 582 9.16 4.97 2.99
N TRP A 583 8.86 6.00 2.19
CA TRP A 583 9.63 7.25 2.05
C TRP A 583 11.08 7.09 1.56
N TYR A 584 11.51 5.84 1.33
CA TYR A 584 12.86 5.52 0.91
C TYR A 584 12.93 5.02 -0.54
N ALA A 585 12.00 4.15 -0.96
CA ALA A 585 11.89 3.69 -2.37
C ALA A 585 10.50 3.91 -2.99
N TYR A 586 9.51 4.30 -2.19
CA TYR A 586 8.19 4.72 -2.65
C TYR A 586 7.53 5.67 -1.64
N VAL A 587 6.45 6.33 -2.04
CA VAL A 587 5.73 7.29 -1.20
C VAL A 587 4.33 6.77 -0.90
N PRO A 588 3.97 6.46 0.36
CA PRO A 588 2.60 6.11 0.71
C PRO A 588 1.68 7.35 0.69
N SER A 589 0.44 7.18 0.25
CA SER A 589 -0.61 8.21 0.22
C SER A 589 -1.92 7.65 0.78
N LYS A 590 -2.69 8.49 1.47
CA LYS A 590 -3.98 8.10 2.06
C LYS A 590 -5.02 7.74 1.01
N MET A 591 -5.90 6.79 1.34
CA MET A 591 -7.02 6.39 0.47
C MET A 591 -8.03 7.51 0.19
N ASP A 592 -8.08 8.53 1.05
CA ASP A 592 -8.93 9.70 0.82
C ASP A 592 -8.27 10.75 -0.11
N TYR A 593 -7.00 10.55 -0.47
CA TYR A 593 -6.15 11.43 -1.28
C TYR A 593 -5.93 12.84 -0.71
N SER A 594 -6.20 13.05 0.59
CA SER A 594 -6.08 14.36 1.22
C SER A 594 -4.63 14.86 1.33
N ASP A 595 -3.64 13.96 1.24
CA ASP A 595 -2.21 14.28 1.25
C ASP A 595 -1.61 14.41 -0.16
N LEU A 596 -2.32 14.02 -1.22
CA LEU A 596 -1.73 13.84 -2.54
C LEU A 596 -1.16 15.14 -3.13
N TYR A 597 -1.91 16.24 -3.07
CA TYR A 597 -1.42 17.54 -3.53
C TYR A 597 -0.31 18.10 -2.64
N SER A 598 -0.30 17.82 -1.33
CA SER A 598 0.80 18.20 -0.43
C SER A 598 2.09 17.44 -0.77
N ILE A 599 1.98 16.13 -1.06
CA ILE A 599 3.09 15.30 -1.54
C ILE A 599 3.67 15.87 -2.84
N LEU A 600 2.81 16.17 -3.82
CA LEU A 600 3.25 16.73 -5.10
C LEU A 600 3.83 18.13 -4.95
N ALA A 601 3.28 18.96 -4.07
CA ALA A 601 3.83 20.28 -3.77
C ALA A 601 5.22 20.20 -3.13
N PHE A 602 5.48 19.20 -2.28
CA PHE A 602 6.82 18.97 -1.73
C PHE A 602 7.83 18.57 -2.81
N PHE A 603 7.49 17.57 -3.64
CA PHE A 603 8.45 17.05 -4.61
C PHE A 603 8.61 17.94 -5.85
N ARG A 604 7.49 18.32 -6.49
CA ARG A 604 7.50 19.16 -7.70
C ARG A 604 7.67 20.64 -7.36
N GLY A 605 7.18 21.09 -6.21
CA GLY A 605 7.09 22.52 -5.87
C GLY A 605 5.71 23.09 -6.22
N THR A 606 5.37 24.20 -5.55
CA THR A 606 4.08 24.91 -5.71
C THR A 606 3.85 25.39 -7.15
N PRO A 607 2.61 25.76 -7.55
CA PRO A 607 2.34 26.38 -8.85
C PRO A 607 3.15 27.66 -9.12
N SER A 608 3.66 28.31 -8.05
CA SER A 608 4.57 29.45 -8.16
C SER A 608 6.03 29.07 -8.47
N GLY A 609 6.34 27.78 -8.59
CA GLY A 609 7.68 27.25 -8.84
C GLY A 609 8.60 27.17 -7.62
N LYS A 610 8.04 27.27 -6.39
CA LYS A 610 8.83 27.30 -5.14
C LYS A 610 8.80 25.98 -4.39
N GLY A 611 9.91 25.66 -3.71
CA GLY A 611 10.00 24.62 -2.69
C GLY A 611 10.05 23.17 -3.20
N GLY A 612 10.38 22.94 -4.47
CA GLY A 612 10.48 21.59 -5.04
C GLY A 612 11.77 20.84 -4.65
N HIS A 613 11.65 19.53 -4.45
CA HIS A 613 12.71 18.62 -4.01
C HIS A 613 13.03 17.54 -5.07
N ASP A 614 13.41 17.97 -6.28
CA ASP A 614 13.61 17.08 -7.44
C ASP A 614 14.69 16.00 -7.22
N GLU A 615 15.78 16.32 -6.52
CA GLU A 615 16.85 15.36 -6.22
C GLU A 615 16.41 14.33 -5.17
N VAL A 616 15.60 14.73 -4.18
CA VAL A 616 15.01 13.78 -3.22
C VAL A 616 14.11 12.80 -3.97
N ALA A 617 13.25 13.31 -4.85
CA ALA A 617 12.38 12.51 -5.71
C ALA A 617 13.20 11.53 -6.58
N ARG A 618 14.28 12.00 -7.23
CA ARG A 618 15.17 11.15 -8.03
C ARG A 618 15.75 10.00 -7.23
N ARG A 619 16.22 10.25 -5.99
CA ARG A 619 16.81 9.21 -5.14
C ARG A 619 15.78 8.17 -4.71
N ILE A 620 14.54 8.58 -4.42
CA ILE A 620 13.43 7.64 -4.16
C ILE A 620 13.19 6.76 -5.39
N ALA A 621 13.16 7.34 -6.59
CA ALA A 621 13.00 6.58 -7.83
C ALA A 621 14.13 5.57 -8.07
N LEU A 622 15.39 5.96 -7.87
CA LEU A 622 16.54 5.05 -8.00
C LEU A 622 16.50 3.92 -6.96
N ASN A 623 16.12 4.22 -5.72
CA ASN A 623 15.91 3.21 -4.69
C ASN A 623 14.77 2.25 -5.03
N SER A 624 13.73 2.74 -5.73
CA SER A 624 12.61 1.94 -6.24
C SER A 624 13.11 0.82 -7.14
N GLN A 625 13.90 1.20 -8.15
CA GLN A 625 14.51 0.26 -9.11
C GLN A 625 15.42 -0.72 -8.38
N CYS A 626 16.30 -0.20 -7.51
CA CYS A 626 17.23 -1.02 -6.78
C CYS A 626 16.55 -2.01 -5.82
N TRP A 627 15.41 -1.63 -5.26
CA TRP A 627 14.62 -2.53 -4.44
C TRP A 627 14.04 -3.67 -5.28
N VAL A 628 13.38 -3.38 -6.40
CA VAL A 628 12.84 -4.43 -7.30
C VAL A 628 13.94 -5.39 -7.76
N GLU A 629 15.07 -4.86 -8.22
CA GLU A 629 16.22 -5.64 -8.68
C GLU A 629 16.78 -6.60 -7.62
N ARG A 630 16.54 -6.34 -6.33
CA ARG A 630 17.15 -7.07 -5.21
C ARG A 630 16.18 -7.85 -4.33
N THR A 631 14.88 -7.57 -4.40
CA THR A 631 13.87 -8.14 -3.48
C THR A 631 12.62 -8.65 -4.17
N TRP A 632 12.41 -8.35 -5.46
CA TRP A 632 11.24 -8.80 -6.24
C TRP A 632 11.64 -9.69 -7.42
N ARG A 633 12.80 -10.37 -7.34
CA ARG A 633 13.20 -11.28 -8.41
C ARG A 633 12.34 -12.54 -8.36
N ARG A 634 12.30 -13.28 -9.47
CA ARG A 634 11.66 -14.61 -9.51
C ARG A 634 12.18 -15.52 -8.38
N GLU A 635 13.46 -15.44 -8.07
CA GLU A 635 14.09 -16.19 -6.98
C GLU A 635 13.56 -15.79 -5.59
N ASP A 636 13.30 -14.50 -5.35
CA ASP A 636 12.76 -14.02 -4.08
C ASP A 636 11.32 -14.53 -3.89
N MET A 637 10.52 -14.53 -4.96
CA MET A 637 9.19 -15.16 -4.97
C MET A 637 9.26 -16.66 -4.69
N GLN A 638 10.20 -17.37 -5.33
CA GLN A 638 10.40 -18.80 -5.11
C GLN A 638 10.80 -19.10 -3.66
N VAL A 639 11.62 -18.26 -3.04
CA VAL A 639 12.04 -18.42 -1.65
C VAL A 639 10.87 -18.21 -0.69
N TYR A 640 10.00 -17.22 -0.96
CA TYR A 640 8.76 -17.03 -0.22
C TYR A 640 7.85 -18.25 -0.34
N MET A 641 7.55 -18.68 -1.57
CA MET A 641 6.66 -19.80 -1.84
C MET A 641 7.21 -21.11 -1.27
N PHE A 642 8.54 -21.32 -1.28
CA PHE A 642 9.15 -22.50 -0.67
C PHE A 642 8.88 -22.53 0.84
N LEU A 643 9.07 -21.42 1.57
CA LEU A 643 8.75 -21.38 3.00
C LEU A 643 7.24 -21.56 3.24
N LEU A 644 6.40 -20.90 2.43
CA LEU A 644 4.94 -21.00 2.50
C LEU A 644 4.48 -22.46 2.39
N TYR A 645 5.00 -23.21 1.42
CA TYR A 645 4.60 -24.60 1.21
C TYR A 645 5.19 -25.57 2.25
N LEU A 646 6.38 -25.31 2.79
CA LEU A 646 6.89 -26.09 3.93
C LEU A 646 5.99 -25.92 5.16
N GLU A 647 5.57 -24.68 5.43
CA GLU A 647 4.65 -24.36 6.50
C GLU A 647 3.25 -24.95 6.26
N TYR A 648 2.74 -24.85 5.03
CA TYR A 648 1.44 -25.40 4.69
C TYR A 648 1.43 -26.92 4.78
N ALA A 649 2.48 -27.59 4.31
CA ALA A 649 2.63 -29.04 4.46
C ALA A 649 2.70 -29.47 5.93
N ARG A 650 3.36 -28.66 6.78
CA ARG A 650 3.30 -28.86 8.24
C ARG A 650 1.87 -28.70 8.74
N LEU A 651 1.20 -27.59 8.42
CA LEU A 651 -0.13 -27.26 8.89
C LEU A 651 -1.17 -28.34 8.50
N ALA A 652 -1.12 -28.82 7.26
CA ALA A 652 -2.03 -29.84 6.72
C ALA A 652 -1.73 -31.26 7.20
N SER A 653 -0.60 -31.49 7.87
CA SER A 653 -0.20 -32.82 8.33
C SER A 653 -0.99 -33.27 9.57
N PRO A 654 -1.43 -34.54 9.66
CA PRO A 654 -1.94 -35.12 10.91
C PRO A 654 -0.91 -35.09 12.05
N ASP A 655 0.38 -35.01 11.71
CA ASP A 655 1.50 -35.00 12.65
C ASP A 655 1.93 -33.57 13.05
N ARG A 656 1.22 -32.52 12.65
CA ARG A 656 1.65 -31.11 12.83
C ARG A 656 1.98 -30.74 14.29
N ASP A 657 1.24 -31.31 15.25
CA ASP A 657 1.36 -31.00 16.69
C ASP A 657 2.24 -32.02 17.44
N THR A 658 2.89 -32.95 16.72
CA THR A 658 3.71 -34.02 17.31
C THR A 658 5.21 -33.70 17.37
N GLY A 659 5.62 -32.57 16.79
CA GLY A 659 7.03 -32.19 16.61
C GLY A 659 7.75 -32.91 15.46
N LYS A 660 7.12 -33.90 14.80
CA LYS A 660 7.73 -34.59 13.63
C LYS A 660 7.89 -33.70 12.40
N MET A 661 7.08 -32.65 12.32
CA MET A 661 7.10 -31.68 11.23
C MET A 661 7.93 -30.44 11.56
N ASP A 662 8.63 -30.44 12.69
CA ASP A 662 9.49 -29.33 13.12
C ASP A 662 10.94 -29.55 12.67
N PHE A 663 11.62 -28.45 12.39
CA PHE A 663 13.05 -28.44 12.13
C PHE A 663 13.83 -28.56 13.44
N ALA A 664 14.67 -29.60 13.53
CA ALA A 664 15.58 -29.81 14.64
C ALA A 664 17.02 -29.49 14.23
N MET A 665 17.63 -28.53 14.93
CA MET A 665 19.06 -28.20 14.78
C MET A 665 19.92 -29.42 15.13
N ARG A 666 20.71 -29.92 14.16
CA ARG A 666 21.64 -31.03 14.42
C ARG A 666 22.70 -30.59 15.44
N GLY A 667 22.77 -31.28 16.58
CA GLY A 667 23.84 -31.10 17.58
C GLY A 667 23.44 -30.41 18.89
N ARG A 668 22.20 -29.95 19.04
CA ARG A 668 21.60 -29.71 20.36
C ARG A 668 20.74 -30.93 20.72
N PRO A 669 20.95 -31.58 21.89
CA PRO A 669 20.00 -32.58 22.36
C PRO A 669 18.63 -31.92 22.40
N ALA A 670 17.60 -32.62 21.89
CA ALA A 670 16.22 -32.23 22.11
C ALA A 670 16.01 -32.14 23.62
N ALA A 671 16.09 -30.93 24.19
CA ALA A 671 15.58 -30.69 25.52
C ALA A 671 14.11 -31.01 25.42
N ALA A 672 13.72 -32.09 26.10
CA ALA A 672 12.39 -32.67 26.04
C ALA A 672 11.33 -31.56 26.09
N ALA A 673 10.44 -31.58 25.11
CA ALA A 673 9.15 -30.93 25.19
C ALA A 673 8.40 -31.51 26.40
N ALA A 674 8.65 -30.92 27.56
CA ALA A 674 7.81 -31.06 28.74
C ALA A 674 7.29 -29.65 29.01
N ALA A 675 5.97 -29.51 28.92
CA ALA A 675 5.23 -28.31 29.22
C ALA A 675 5.75 -27.68 30.53
N ALA A 676 6.50 -26.59 30.42
CA ALA A 676 6.75 -25.69 31.52
C ALA A 676 5.70 -24.58 31.43
N PRO A 677 5.01 -24.24 32.53
CA PRO A 677 4.02 -23.17 32.51
C PRO A 677 4.71 -21.86 32.15
N VAL A 678 4.20 -21.20 31.11
CA VAL A 678 4.58 -19.85 30.72
C VAL A 678 4.26 -18.93 31.90
N THR A 679 5.30 -18.48 32.61
CA THR A 679 5.16 -17.30 33.48
C THR A 679 4.94 -16.08 32.59
N PRO A 680 3.88 -15.29 32.80
CA PRO A 680 3.62 -14.12 31.99
C PRO A 680 4.78 -13.12 32.15
N PRO A 681 5.14 -12.37 31.10
CA PRO A 681 6.08 -11.27 31.23
C PRO A 681 5.48 -10.23 32.19
N VAL A 682 6.32 -9.78 33.12
CA VAL A 682 6.05 -8.64 34.00
C VAL A 682 5.69 -7.46 33.11
N ALA A 683 4.53 -6.86 33.34
CA ALA A 683 4.11 -5.63 32.70
C ALA A 683 5.15 -4.53 32.99
N GLU A 684 5.68 -3.92 31.93
CA GLU A 684 6.31 -2.60 32.06
C GLU A 684 5.23 -1.57 32.40
N PRO A 685 5.55 -0.56 33.22
CA PRO A 685 4.55 0.24 33.92
C PRO A 685 3.84 1.20 32.95
N GLU A 686 2.52 1.22 33.06
CA GLU A 686 1.67 2.23 32.44
C GLU A 686 2.09 3.64 32.89
N VAL A 687 2.39 4.50 31.93
CA VAL A 687 2.53 5.94 32.14
C VAL A 687 1.13 6.51 32.35
N GLY A 688 0.71 6.54 33.62
CA GLY A 688 -0.52 7.18 34.04
C GLY A 688 -0.46 8.70 33.84
N VAL A 689 -1.40 9.22 33.06
CA VAL A 689 -1.69 10.64 32.93
C VAL A 689 -2.17 11.15 34.29
N GLY A 690 -1.37 12.00 34.92
CA GLY A 690 -1.68 12.63 36.20
C GLY A 690 -2.82 13.65 36.07
N ALA A 691 -3.91 13.43 36.79
CA ALA A 691 -4.83 14.48 37.19
C ALA A 691 -4.59 14.80 38.67
N ALA A 692 -4.32 16.08 38.96
CA ALA A 692 -4.04 16.61 40.28
C ALA A 692 -5.27 16.58 41.22
N PRO A 693 -5.09 16.65 42.55
CA PRO A 693 -6.07 16.23 43.54
C PRO A 693 -6.99 17.36 43.99
N VAL A 694 -8.23 17.02 44.34
CA VAL A 694 -9.11 17.82 45.20
C VAL A 694 -9.51 16.95 46.39
N GLY A 695 -9.40 17.53 47.58
CA GLY A 695 -9.21 16.83 48.84
C GLY A 695 -10.45 16.27 49.52
N ASP A 696 -10.13 15.44 50.52
CA ASP A 696 -10.97 14.79 51.54
C ASP A 696 -12.12 15.63 52.09
N ILE A 697 -13.30 15.00 52.24
CA ILE A 697 -14.09 15.01 53.50
C ILE A 697 -14.80 13.65 53.69
N THR A 698 -14.61 13.07 54.88
CA THR A 698 -15.15 11.83 55.46
C THR A 698 -16.68 11.81 55.76
N PRO A 699 -17.27 10.63 56.08
CA PRO A 699 -18.73 10.30 56.08
C PRO A 699 -19.37 10.49 57.50
N PRO A 700 -20.52 9.91 57.96
CA PRO A 700 -21.39 8.81 57.45
C PRO A 700 -22.93 8.96 57.65
N GLY A 701 -23.71 7.96 57.20
CA GLY A 701 -25.13 7.85 57.56
C GLY A 701 -25.85 6.66 56.92
N THR A 702 -26.04 5.62 57.73
CA THR A 702 -26.91 4.43 57.58
C THR A 702 -28.39 4.76 57.31
N PHE A 703 -29.13 3.92 56.56
CA PHE A 703 -30.38 3.28 57.04
C PHE A 703 -30.92 2.19 56.08
N GLU A 704 -31.52 1.18 56.74
CA GLU A 704 -32.18 -0.09 56.36
C GLU A 704 -33.24 0.00 55.21
N GLU A 705 -33.30 -0.99 54.30
CA GLU A 705 -34.09 -2.26 54.33
C GLU A 705 -35.58 -2.01 53.94
N ILE A 706 -36.17 -2.64 52.92
CA ILE A 706 -36.97 -3.90 53.03
C ILE A 706 -37.69 -4.19 51.67
N LEU A 707 -37.55 -5.44 51.19
CA LEU A 707 -38.52 -6.39 50.53
C LEU A 707 -39.36 -5.95 49.30
N ASP A 708 -39.72 -6.77 48.30
CA ASP A 708 -39.89 -8.22 48.15
C ASP A 708 -39.90 -8.59 46.63
N ASP A 709 -39.43 -9.79 46.31
CA ASP A 709 -39.56 -10.55 45.04
C ASP A 709 -40.96 -11.25 44.98
N PRO A 710 -41.34 -12.16 44.04
CA PRO A 710 -40.94 -12.44 42.64
C PRO A 710 -42.12 -12.75 41.64
N ALA A 711 -41.83 -12.73 40.32
CA ALA A 711 -42.36 -13.55 39.17
C ALA A 711 -43.90 -13.79 38.96
N PRO A 712 -44.44 -14.47 37.89
CA PRO A 712 -43.86 -15.10 36.69
C PRO A 712 -44.62 -14.88 35.31
N LEU A 713 -44.04 -15.46 34.25
CA LEU A 713 -44.51 -15.82 32.87
C LEU A 713 -45.98 -16.30 32.71
N PRO A 714 -46.63 -16.32 31.50
CA PRO A 714 -46.50 -17.49 30.57
C PRO A 714 -46.83 -17.34 29.03
N LEU A 715 -46.27 -18.28 28.23
CA LEU A 715 -46.83 -19.19 27.18
C LEU A 715 -47.71 -18.63 26.02
N ALA A 716 -47.82 -19.18 24.78
CA ALA A 716 -47.30 -20.35 24.04
C ALA A 716 -47.79 -20.31 22.56
N ALA A 717 -47.14 -21.13 21.68
CA ALA A 717 -47.63 -21.92 20.51
C ALA A 717 -48.58 -21.28 19.45
N GLY A 718 -48.48 -21.47 18.13
CA GLY A 718 -47.93 -22.53 17.27
C GLY A 718 -49.01 -22.94 16.25
N SER A 719 -48.71 -23.09 14.95
CA SER A 719 -49.32 -24.07 14.00
C SER A 719 -49.06 -23.77 12.50
N VAL A 720 -48.81 -24.85 11.77
CA VAL A 720 -48.69 -25.09 10.31
C VAL A 720 -49.72 -26.20 10.01
N PRO A 721 -50.47 -26.27 8.88
CA PRO A 721 -49.97 -26.88 7.62
C PRO A 721 -50.57 -26.44 6.26
N ALA A 722 -49.87 -26.86 5.20
CA ALA A 722 -50.09 -26.78 3.73
C ALA A 722 -51.36 -27.55 3.21
N PRO A 723 -51.60 -27.88 1.90
CA PRO A 723 -50.83 -27.71 0.64
C PRO A 723 -51.65 -27.42 -0.67
N VAL A 724 -51.01 -27.68 -1.85
CA VAL A 724 -51.50 -27.84 -3.26
C VAL A 724 -51.42 -26.56 -4.12
N GLY A 725 -50.82 -26.48 -5.32
CA GLY A 725 -50.16 -27.40 -6.26
C GLY A 725 -50.34 -26.86 -7.70
N GLY A 726 -49.33 -26.96 -8.58
CA GLY A 726 -49.52 -26.94 -10.06
C GLY A 726 -48.79 -25.86 -10.90
N GLY A 727 -47.61 -26.23 -11.41
CA GLY A 727 -47.14 -26.10 -12.81
C GLY A 727 -47.17 -24.77 -13.58
N ALA A 728 -46.00 -24.33 -14.06
CA ALA A 728 -45.75 -24.08 -15.49
C ALA A 728 -44.24 -23.86 -15.75
N ALA A 729 -43.72 -24.56 -16.76
CA ALA A 729 -42.39 -24.39 -17.31
C ALA A 729 -42.29 -23.08 -18.12
N GLY A 730 -41.19 -22.37 -17.99
CA GLY A 730 -40.84 -21.21 -18.82
C GLY A 730 -39.32 -21.05 -18.84
N ALA A 731 -38.73 -21.30 -20.00
CA ALA A 731 -37.30 -21.24 -20.25
C ALA A 731 -36.72 -19.85 -19.96
N MET A 732 -35.58 -19.79 -19.25
CA MET A 732 -34.69 -18.62 -19.25
C MET A 732 -33.41 -19.00 -19.98
N ALA A 733 -33.12 -18.25 -21.04
CA ALA A 733 -31.85 -18.29 -21.77
C ALA A 733 -30.77 -17.49 -21.01
N PRO A 734 -29.49 -17.87 -21.08
CA PRO A 734 -28.41 -17.08 -20.52
C PRO A 734 -28.02 -15.97 -21.51
N GLY A 735 -28.15 -14.73 -21.07
CA GLY A 735 -27.63 -13.55 -21.76
C GLY A 735 -26.35 -13.08 -21.06
N ALA A 736 -25.24 -13.76 -21.31
CA ALA A 736 -23.90 -13.22 -21.09
C ALA A 736 -23.24 -13.11 -22.48
N GLY A 737 -23.10 -11.88 -22.95
CA GLY A 737 -22.44 -11.59 -24.23
C GLY A 737 -20.96 -11.91 -24.13
N VAL A 738 -20.56 -13.07 -24.66
CA VAL A 738 -19.17 -13.43 -24.93
C VAL A 738 -18.73 -12.64 -26.18
N LEU A 739 -17.78 -11.72 -26.03
CA LEU A 739 -16.99 -11.19 -27.15
C LEU A 739 -15.85 -12.17 -27.49
N PRO A 740 -15.43 -12.26 -28.78
CA PRO A 740 -14.60 -13.37 -29.27
C PRO A 740 -13.11 -13.26 -28.86
N PRO A 741 -12.41 -14.40 -28.74
CA PRO A 741 -11.09 -14.48 -28.11
C PRO A 741 -9.96 -14.25 -29.13
N GLN A 742 -9.48 -13.01 -29.30
CA GLN A 742 -8.18 -12.71 -29.93
C GLN A 742 -7.56 -11.36 -29.52
N LEU A 743 -7.90 -10.81 -28.35
CA LEU A 743 -7.40 -9.48 -27.96
C LEU A 743 -7.18 -9.34 -26.46
N GLU A 744 -6.83 -10.43 -25.76
CA GLU A 744 -6.86 -10.47 -24.29
C GLU A 744 -5.50 -10.69 -23.62
N ASP A 745 -4.44 -10.90 -24.39
CA ASP A 745 -3.07 -10.85 -23.86
C ASP A 745 -2.63 -9.40 -23.52
N ASP A 746 -3.30 -8.39 -24.08
CA ASP A 746 -3.10 -6.96 -23.78
C ASP A 746 -4.20 -6.39 -22.83
N LEU A 747 -5.19 -7.18 -22.40
CA LEU A 747 -6.36 -6.68 -21.63
C LEU A 747 -6.14 -6.61 -20.11
N LEU A 748 -4.95 -6.99 -19.64
CA LEU A 748 -4.47 -6.79 -18.27
C LEU A 748 -3.28 -5.80 -18.19
N GLU A 749 -2.95 -5.10 -19.29
CA GLU A 749 -1.88 -4.07 -19.33
C GLU A 749 -2.30 -2.69 -18.80
#